data_AF-A0AAQ4FNL8-F1
#
_entry.id   AF-A0AAQ4FNL8-F1
#
_cell.length_a   1.000
_cell.length_b   1.000
_cell.length_c   1.000
_cell.angle_alpha   90.00
_cell.angle_beta   90.00
_cell.angle_gamma   90.00
#
_symmetry.space_group_name_H-M   'P 1'
#
loop_
_entity.id
_entity.type
_entity.pdbx_description
1 polymer ?
#
loop_
_entity_poly.entity_id
_entity_poly.type
_entity_poly.pdbx_seq_one_letter_code
_entity_poly.pdbx_strand_id
1 'polypeptide(L)'
;MEMWQARRKPHQRRSIPSLAALGAALFLLCFNGGCAEEAPVVRIGDGLLAGKRITVSGKDVDAFLGIPYAEPPIGNLRFEKPQPAHAWEGTLQAVKKPPPCRQLDAPFLGGTRIYYSNTSAEDCLYVNVWRPSSSCPHSESCGAKLPVVVFIQGGAFQWGDSGLFLHDPSVFVAQADVVFVTFNYRVSMFGYLSAKNPDLPGNMGLWDQVLVLKWVQKNIDRFGGDPAMVTLRGQSAGAISAGLHAVSPQSKGLFKRIVMESSTPLSLFLTVTFNVVGQFVSVANAHGCIDNSKDWREDTHSIVTCLKKVESDAIISKLKEETAFKQMFPMVFGDEFFPNDPLNPETYASLNVNEIMLGTTTDEGTVFLNSMRDIAPQFDDYISGNYRLAVTLALKTMFNIPLSHARDITVAYFGHQDVEHNKKSVTDIICELFADATIYCPTLIFADIATQRGVKAYRYIFAHRSSDSYWPEWMGVTHGDDLPYTMGSLLLPKDENLFVPGMGRDLRELVLKKTHTPVEEEFVKQIIASWTAFAKDGTPAMLTPGDKWPQHSPSQTLVVTLKPSNFNVTGEQRRSRCNLWKPLLLRKSETKTATPATPVKNTAENSGGQSSKTKFSPDKTNSVFKKKTASSSPAFSSSAISVALAFIVAYH
;
A
#
# COMPACT_ATOMS: atom_id res chain seq x y z
N MET A 1 73.77 10.36 -5.00
CA MET A 1 73.72 8.88 -5.15
C MET A 1 72.72 8.60 -6.26
N GLU A 2 73.08 8.92 -7.51
CA GLU A 2 73.78 8.11 -8.54
C GLU A 2 72.74 7.54 -9.52
N MET A 3 72.51 8.21 -10.67
CA MET A 3 73.17 8.01 -11.97
C MET A 3 72.76 6.66 -12.62
N TRP A 4 72.12 6.65 -13.79
CA TRP A 4 72.86 6.83 -15.04
C TRP A 4 71.99 7.35 -16.21
N GLN A 5 72.51 8.43 -16.82
CA GLN A 5 72.17 8.97 -18.13
C GLN A 5 72.68 8.08 -19.28
N ALA A 6 72.07 8.18 -20.45
CA ALA A 6 72.80 8.37 -21.72
C ALA A 6 71.90 9.07 -22.76
N ARG A 7 71.96 10.40 -23.00
CA ARG A 7 72.97 11.20 -23.75
C ARG A 7 73.28 10.61 -25.13
N ARG A 8 72.79 11.17 -26.25
CA ARG A 8 73.41 12.23 -27.11
C ARG A 8 72.69 12.17 -28.48
N LYS A 9 72.54 13.18 -29.35
CA LYS A 9 72.83 14.63 -29.43
C LYS A 9 72.24 15.12 -30.81
N PRO A 10 72.35 16.41 -31.22
CA PRO A 10 71.25 17.17 -31.83
C PRO A 10 71.57 17.71 -33.26
N HIS A 11 70.78 18.72 -33.68
CA HIS A 11 70.89 19.63 -34.83
C HIS A 11 69.96 19.27 -36.01
N GLN A 12 69.25 20.18 -36.68
CA GLN A 12 69.21 21.63 -36.65
C GLN A 12 67.89 22.10 -37.32
N ARG A 13 67.45 23.29 -36.92
CA ARG A 13 66.27 24.06 -37.38
C ARG A 13 66.08 24.10 -38.90
N ARG A 14 64.82 24.16 -39.35
CA ARG A 14 64.32 25.23 -40.26
C ARG A 14 62.78 25.31 -40.30
N SER A 15 62.31 26.49 -39.91
CA SER A 15 61.11 27.25 -40.32
C SER A 15 59.88 26.55 -40.94
N ILE A 16 58.75 26.78 -40.27
CA ILE A 16 57.35 26.61 -40.71
C ILE A 16 57.04 27.55 -41.90
N PRO A 17 56.22 27.10 -42.86
CA PRO A 17 54.98 27.86 -43.13
C PRO A 17 53.72 26.97 -43.30
N SER A 18 52.63 27.44 -42.67
CA SER A 18 51.24 27.46 -43.19
C SER A 18 50.36 26.20 -43.15
N LEU A 19 49.81 25.94 -41.97
CA LEU A 19 48.39 25.72 -41.55
C LEU A 19 47.19 25.52 -42.54
N ALA A 20 47.35 25.24 -43.83
CA ALA A 20 46.21 25.17 -44.76
C ALA A 20 45.94 23.80 -45.45
N ALA A 21 46.68 22.73 -45.15
CA ALA A 21 46.56 21.45 -45.89
C ALA A 21 46.43 20.19 -45.02
N LEU A 22 46.05 20.32 -43.75
CA LEU A 22 45.80 19.19 -42.82
C LEU A 22 44.32 19.07 -42.40
N GLY A 23 43.41 19.77 -43.11
CA GLY A 23 41.99 19.83 -42.81
C GLY A 23 41.09 18.83 -43.55
N ALA A 24 41.64 17.84 -44.28
CA ALA A 24 40.81 16.97 -45.14
C ALA A 24 41.07 15.45 -44.99
N ALA A 25 41.84 15.00 -43.99
CA ALA A 25 42.16 13.57 -43.82
C ALA A 25 41.85 13.00 -42.42
N LEU A 26 40.88 13.61 -41.72
CA LEU A 26 40.35 13.12 -40.42
C LEU A 26 38.81 13.02 -40.41
N PHE A 27 38.22 12.89 -41.60
CA PHE A 27 36.83 12.49 -41.83
C PHE A 27 36.86 11.25 -42.70
N LEU A 28 36.87 10.03 -42.12
CA LEU A 28 36.46 8.74 -42.73
C LEU A 28 37.02 7.49 -42.03
N LEU A 29 37.06 7.44 -40.69
CA LEU A 29 37.37 6.19 -39.97
C LEU A 29 36.50 6.02 -38.72
N CYS A 30 35.18 5.96 -38.91
CA CYS A 30 34.22 5.33 -37.99
C CYS A 30 32.99 4.85 -38.79
N PHE A 31 33.20 3.95 -39.74
CA PHE A 31 32.15 3.12 -40.33
C PHE A 31 32.54 1.66 -40.11
N ASN A 32 32.42 1.19 -38.86
CA ASN A 32 32.32 -0.24 -38.46
C ASN A 32 32.27 -0.40 -36.93
N GLY A 33 31.42 0.39 -36.29
CA GLY A 33 30.89 0.08 -34.97
C GLY A 33 29.41 0.42 -35.04
N GLY A 34 28.52 -0.56 -34.80
CA GLY A 34 27.10 -0.27 -34.72
C GLY A 34 26.91 0.92 -33.78
N CYS A 35 26.15 1.93 -34.21
CA CYS A 35 25.76 3.02 -33.31
C CYS A 35 25.21 2.37 -32.05
N ALA A 36 25.94 2.51 -30.93
CA ALA A 36 25.36 2.26 -29.63
C ALA A 36 24.14 3.19 -29.58
N GLU A 37 22.96 2.60 -29.43
CA GLU A 37 21.74 3.37 -29.34
C GLU A 37 21.91 4.40 -28.22
N GLU A 38 21.82 5.69 -28.57
CA GLU A 38 22.14 6.78 -27.65
C GLU A 38 21.22 6.68 -26.42
N ALA A 39 21.83 6.50 -25.24
CA ALA A 39 21.07 6.36 -24.00
C ALA A 39 20.15 7.58 -23.81
N PRO A 40 18.88 7.40 -23.42
CA PRO A 40 17.98 8.53 -23.26
C PRO A 40 18.46 9.42 -22.11
N VAL A 41 18.65 10.71 -22.39
CA VAL A 41 19.12 11.71 -21.42
C VAL A 41 17.99 12.69 -21.10
N VAL A 42 17.82 13.07 -19.84
CA VAL A 42 16.84 14.08 -19.40
C VAL A 42 17.47 15.00 -18.37
N ARG A 43 17.28 16.32 -18.54
CA ARG A 43 17.67 17.32 -17.53
C ARG A 43 16.45 17.71 -16.69
N ILE A 44 16.53 17.46 -15.39
CA ILE A 44 15.55 17.94 -14.41
C ILE A 44 16.14 19.07 -13.57
N GLY A 45 15.34 19.66 -12.67
CA GLY A 45 15.80 20.76 -11.81
C GLY A 45 16.94 20.35 -10.87
N ASP A 46 17.03 19.06 -10.52
CA ASP A 46 17.98 18.53 -9.55
C ASP A 46 19.28 18.01 -10.21
N GLY A 47 19.31 17.83 -11.54
CA GLY A 47 20.51 17.40 -12.27
C GLY A 47 20.23 16.73 -13.62
N LEU A 48 21.29 16.19 -14.23
CA LEU A 48 21.21 15.45 -15.51
C LEU A 48 21.08 13.94 -15.23
N LEU A 49 20.20 13.28 -15.97
CA LEU A 49 19.92 11.84 -15.88
C LEU A 49 20.24 11.15 -17.20
N ALA A 50 20.89 10.00 -17.14
CA ALA A 50 20.99 9.05 -18.25
C ALA A 50 20.20 7.78 -17.89
N GLY A 51 19.13 7.51 -18.64
CA GLY A 51 18.31 6.31 -18.51
C GLY A 51 18.79 5.19 -19.44
N LYS A 52 17.95 4.18 -19.61
CA LYS A 52 18.14 3.09 -20.59
C LYS A 52 16.91 2.94 -21.47
N ARG A 53 17.13 2.52 -22.71
CA ARG A 53 16.04 2.10 -23.59
C ARG A 53 15.91 0.58 -23.56
N ILE A 54 14.67 0.10 -23.52
CA ILE A 54 14.33 -1.32 -23.58
C ILE A 54 13.26 -1.53 -24.66
N THR A 55 13.37 -2.62 -25.41
CA THR A 55 12.33 -3.04 -26.35
C THR A 55 11.45 -4.10 -25.68
N VAL A 56 10.17 -3.80 -25.50
CA VAL A 56 9.19 -4.70 -24.89
C VAL A 56 7.93 -4.72 -25.74
N SER A 57 7.37 -5.91 -25.97
CA SER A 57 6.21 -6.10 -26.87
C SER A 57 6.38 -5.44 -28.25
N GLY A 58 7.61 -5.43 -28.78
CA GLY A 58 7.95 -4.87 -30.09
C GLY A 58 7.99 -3.33 -30.16
N LYS A 59 8.00 -2.65 -29.02
CA LYS A 59 8.08 -1.19 -28.93
C LYS A 59 9.16 -0.75 -27.94
N ASP A 60 9.75 0.41 -28.20
CA ASP A 60 10.80 0.97 -27.36
C ASP A 60 10.25 1.85 -26.23
N VAL A 61 10.74 1.58 -25.02
CA VAL A 61 10.41 2.29 -23.78
C VAL A 61 11.71 2.84 -23.20
N ASP A 62 11.72 4.14 -22.92
CA ASP A 62 12.81 4.76 -22.15
C ASP A 62 12.47 4.61 -20.66
N ALA A 63 13.43 4.11 -19.86
CA ALA A 63 13.31 3.92 -18.42
C ALA A 63 14.42 4.66 -17.68
N PHE A 64 14.03 5.46 -16.69
CA PHE A 64 14.90 6.17 -15.77
C PHE A 64 14.63 5.65 -14.36
N LEU A 65 15.55 4.85 -13.83
CA LEU A 65 15.36 4.04 -12.65
C LEU A 65 16.26 4.52 -11.50
N GLY A 66 15.72 4.57 -10.28
CA GLY A 66 16.49 4.93 -9.09
C GLY A 66 16.85 6.42 -9.01
N ILE A 67 15.93 7.31 -9.38
CA ILE A 67 16.13 8.77 -9.25
C ILE A 67 15.81 9.17 -7.80
N PRO A 68 16.73 9.80 -7.05
CA PRO A 68 16.45 10.24 -5.69
C PRO A 68 15.44 11.39 -5.71
N TYR A 69 14.35 11.26 -4.94
CA TYR A 69 13.39 12.36 -4.74
C TYR A 69 13.49 12.97 -3.35
N ALA A 70 14.16 12.28 -2.43
CA ALA A 70 14.37 12.72 -1.07
C ALA A 70 15.80 12.42 -0.60
N GLU A 71 16.24 13.15 0.42
CA GLU A 71 17.40 12.77 1.21
C GLU A 71 17.19 11.38 1.85
N PRO A 72 18.25 10.56 1.96
CA PRO A 72 18.17 9.26 2.63
C PRO A 72 17.64 9.42 4.07
N PRO A 73 16.54 8.72 4.45
CA PRO A 73 15.90 8.89 5.75
C PRO A 73 16.63 8.10 6.86
N ILE A 74 17.94 8.28 6.95
CA ILE A 74 18.84 7.56 7.86
C ILE A 74 19.29 8.42 9.03
N GLY A 75 19.70 7.77 10.13
CA GLY A 75 20.21 8.44 11.32
C GLY A 75 19.23 9.48 11.86
N ASN A 76 19.61 10.76 11.85
CA ASN A 76 18.77 11.84 12.37
C ASN A 76 17.48 12.06 11.57
N LEU A 77 17.44 11.66 10.30
CA LEU A 77 16.26 11.74 9.43
C LEU A 77 15.33 10.51 9.55
N ARG A 78 15.74 9.47 10.29
CA ARG A 78 14.85 8.34 10.57
C ARG A 78 13.64 8.85 11.37
N PHE A 79 12.44 8.46 10.95
CA PHE A 79 11.15 8.93 11.50
C PHE A 79 10.81 10.41 11.28
N GLU A 80 11.65 11.15 10.57
CA GLU A 80 11.35 12.53 10.18
C GLU A 80 10.59 12.57 8.86
N LYS A 81 9.87 13.66 8.61
CA LYS A 81 9.32 13.95 7.29
C LYS A 81 10.45 13.94 6.25
N PRO A 82 10.21 13.40 5.04
CA PRO A 82 11.22 13.38 4.01
C PRO A 82 11.60 14.79 3.59
N GLN A 83 12.88 15.00 3.33
CA GLN A 83 13.41 16.26 2.81
C GLN A 83 13.70 16.07 1.32
N PRO A 84 13.42 17.05 0.44
CA PRO A 84 13.77 16.94 -0.98
C PRO A 84 15.27 16.65 -1.17
N ALA A 85 15.59 15.77 -2.13
CA ALA A 85 16.99 15.45 -2.45
C ALA A 85 17.77 16.71 -2.89
N HIS A 86 19.04 16.78 -2.52
CA HIS A 86 19.98 17.75 -3.04
C HIS A 86 20.24 17.56 -4.54
N ALA A 87 20.49 18.67 -5.23
CA ALA A 87 20.95 18.62 -6.61
C ALA A 87 22.33 17.97 -6.69
N TRP A 88 22.60 17.27 -7.80
CA TRP A 88 23.88 16.60 -8.05
C TRP A 88 24.62 17.22 -9.23
N GLU A 89 25.94 17.12 -9.19
CA GLU A 89 26.81 17.48 -10.32
C GLU A 89 27.00 16.29 -11.27
N GLY A 90 27.19 16.59 -12.56
CA GLY A 90 27.37 15.57 -13.59
C GLY A 90 26.09 14.85 -13.99
N THR A 91 26.24 13.63 -14.52
CA THR A 91 25.14 12.79 -15.02
C THR A 91 24.92 11.59 -14.10
N LEU A 92 23.74 11.51 -13.48
CA LEU A 92 23.33 10.34 -12.71
C LEU A 92 22.90 9.22 -13.66
N GLN A 93 23.47 8.02 -13.48
CA GLN A 93 23.13 6.82 -14.24
C GLN A 93 21.86 6.17 -13.66
N ALA A 94 20.71 6.57 -14.18
CA ALA A 94 19.38 6.12 -13.75
C ALA A 94 18.96 4.84 -14.48
N VAL A 95 19.73 3.76 -14.32
CA VAL A 95 19.55 2.50 -15.08
C VAL A 95 19.27 1.27 -14.20
N LYS A 96 19.34 1.44 -12.87
CA LYS A 96 19.17 0.36 -11.88
C LYS A 96 17.96 0.65 -11.00
N LYS A 97 17.16 -0.39 -10.74
CA LYS A 97 16.06 -0.32 -9.78
C LYS A 97 16.62 -0.07 -8.36
N PRO A 98 15.98 0.79 -7.56
CA PRO A 98 16.43 1.10 -6.20
C PRO A 98 16.22 -0.10 -5.27
N PRO A 99 16.95 -0.18 -4.14
CA PRO A 99 16.64 -1.16 -3.10
C PRO A 99 15.26 -0.87 -2.50
N PRO A 100 14.49 -1.89 -2.10
CA PRO A 100 13.24 -1.70 -1.36
C PRO A 100 13.52 -1.08 0.03
N CYS A 101 12.54 -0.38 0.59
CA CYS A 101 12.66 0.21 1.92
C CYS A 101 12.79 -0.86 3.01
N ARG A 102 13.52 -0.55 4.08
CA ARG A 102 13.79 -1.49 5.18
C ARG A 102 12.50 -2.14 5.70
N GLN A 103 12.40 -3.47 5.58
CA GLN A 103 11.18 -4.23 5.90
C GLN A 103 11.46 -5.71 6.22
N LEU A 104 10.46 -6.39 6.79
CA LEU A 104 10.50 -7.83 7.05
C LEU A 104 10.34 -8.64 5.76
N ASP A 105 10.68 -9.94 5.81
CA ASP A 105 10.46 -10.84 4.68
C ASP A 105 8.97 -10.97 4.39
N ALA A 106 8.57 -10.77 3.13
CA ALA A 106 7.18 -10.78 2.72
C ALA A 106 6.72 -12.21 2.38
N PRO A 107 5.60 -12.70 2.95
CA PRO A 107 4.88 -13.82 2.37
C PRO A 107 4.49 -13.49 0.93
N PHE A 108 4.61 -14.47 0.04
CA PHE A 108 4.39 -14.25 -1.38
C PHE A 108 3.74 -15.46 -2.05
N LEU A 109 3.62 -15.37 -3.36
CA LEU A 109 2.97 -16.29 -4.28
C LEU A 109 3.32 -17.76 -4.01
N GLY A 110 2.32 -18.65 -4.02
CA GLY A 110 2.51 -20.10 -3.94
C GLY A 110 3.14 -20.60 -2.63
N GLY A 111 3.01 -19.85 -1.52
CA GLY A 111 3.64 -20.19 -0.24
C GLY A 111 5.14 -19.87 -0.18
N THR A 112 5.65 -19.10 -1.14
CA THR A 112 7.04 -18.63 -1.14
C THR A 112 7.19 -17.35 -0.32
N ARG A 113 8.43 -16.85 -0.21
CA ARG A 113 8.74 -15.58 0.44
C ARG A 113 9.70 -14.75 -0.40
N ILE A 114 9.63 -13.42 -0.22
CA ILE A 114 10.66 -12.50 -0.69
C ILE A 114 11.51 -12.09 0.52
N TYR A 115 12.82 -12.30 0.43
CA TYR A 115 13.78 -12.11 1.51
C TYR A 115 14.26 -10.64 1.61
N TYR A 116 13.33 -9.74 1.92
CA TYR A 116 13.63 -8.31 2.05
C TYR A 116 14.51 -7.97 3.25
N SER A 117 14.48 -8.76 4.32
CA SER A 117 15.27 -8.47 5.52
C SER A 117 16.78 -8.42 5.28
N ASN A 118 17.29 -9.00 4.19
CA ASN A 118 18.70 -8.95 3.80
C ASN A 118 18.97 -8.11 2.55
N THR A 119 17.92 -7.60 1.89
CA THR A 119 18.01 -6.94 0.58
C THR A 119 17.36 -5.57 0.53
N SER A 120 16.72 -5.15 1.62
CA SER A 120 16.15 -3.81 1.81
C SER A 120 17.08 -2.88 2.59
N ALA A 121 16.97 -1.59 2.34
CA ALA A 121 17.76 -0.53 2.95
C ALA A 121 16.89 0.63 3.43
N GLU A 122 17.39 1.43 4.37
CA GLU A 122 16.71 2.67 4.78
C GLU A 122 16.87 3.79 3.74
N ASP A 123 18.03 3.85 3.08
CA ASP A 123 18.22 4.64 1.88
C ASP A 123 17.45 4.00 0.72
N CYS A 124 16.18 4.38 0.59
CA CYS A 124 15.24 3.76 -0.34
C CYS A 124 14.32 4.75 -1.07
N LEU A 125 14.41 6.05 -0.81
CA LEU A 125 13.46 7.06 -1.32
C LEU A 125 13.79 7.49 -2.76
N TYR A 126 13.47 6.59 -3.69
CA TYR A 126 13.70 6.76 -5.12
C TYR A 126 12.41 6.65 -5.94
N VAL A 127 12.34 7.40 -7.03
CA VAL A 127 11.33 7.28 -8.08
C VAL A 127 11.92 6.63 -9.33
N ASN A 128 11.06 6.02 -10.11
CA ASN A 128 11.36 5.46 -11.42
C ASN A 128 10.36 6.04 -12.43
N VAL A 129 10.82 6.40 -13.62
CA VAL A 129 9.99 6.99 -14.69
C VAL A 129 10.14 6.18 -15.97
N TRP A 130 9.02 5.82 -16.59
CA TRP A 130 8.95 5.14 -17.87
C TRP A 130 8.15 5.98 -18.86
N ARG A 131 8.58 6.03 -20.11
CA ARG A 131 7.85 6.70 -21.20
C ARG A 131 8.01 5.94 -22.52
N PRO A 132 7.07 6.08 -23.47
CA PRO A 132 7.28 5.60 -24.83
C PRO A 132 8.44 6.38 -25.45
N SER A 133 9.44 5.68 -26.01
CA SER A 133 10.60 6.33 -26.65
C SER A 133 10.18 7.32 -27.74
N SER A 134 9.14 6.96 -28.51
CA SER A 134 8.56 7.79 -29.56
C SER A 134 7.99 9.14 -29.09
N SER A 135 7.71 9.31 -27.80
CA SER A 135 7.20 10.56 -27.24
C SER A 135 8.27 11.65 -27.13
N CYS A 136 9.54 11.25 -27.10
CA CYS A 136 10.69 12.14 -26.97
C CYS A 136 11.80 11.73 -27.97
N PRO A 137 11.58 11.92 -29.28
CA PRO A 137 12.51 11.50 -30.33
C PRO A 137 13.82 12.30 -30.32
N HIS A 138 13.83 13.46 -29.68
CA HIS A 138 15.04 14.26 -29.44
C HIS A 138 15.35 14.25 -27.95
N SER A 139 16.60 13.98 -27.60
CA SER A 139 17.09 13.90 -26.20
C SER A 139 16.82 15.16 -25.38
N GLU A 140 16.64 16.31 -26.03
CA GLU A 140 16.42 17.60 -25.36
C GLU A 140 14.97 18.12 -25.41
N SER A 141 14.07 17.49 -26.15
CA SER A 141 12.68 17.96 -26.26
C SER A 141 11.68 16.85 -26.55
N CYS A 142 10.67 16.72 -25.68
CA CYS A 142 9.52 15.86 -25.90
C CYS A 142 8.42 16.59 -26.70
N GLY A 143 7.82 15.91 -27.68
CA GLY A 143 6.84 16.53 -28.59
C GLY A 143 5.42 16.56 -28.04
N ALA A 144 5.04 15.59 -27.20
CA ALA A 144 3.69 15.47 -26.63
C ALA A 144 3.71 15.57 -25.10
N LYS A 145 2.66 16.17 -24.53
CA LYS A 145 2.36 16.15 -23.09
C LYS A 145 1.37 15.02 -22.82
N LEU A 146 1.90 13.87 -22.38
CA LEU A 146 1.13 12.65 -22.16
C LEU A 146 0.48 12.64 -20.76
N PRO A 147 -0.66 11.96 -20.57
CA PRO A 147 -1.18 11.67 -19.24
C PRO A 147 -0.12 10.96 -18.38
N VAL A 148 -0.11 11.28 -17.08
CA VAL A 148 0.85 10.72 -16.13
C VAL A 148 0.12 9.76 -15.19
N VAL A 149 0.63 8.55 -15.04
CA VAL A 149 0.18 7.59 -14.03
C VAL A 149 1.23 7.51 -12.93
N VAL A 150 0.84 7.78 -11.69
CA VAL A 150 1.68 7.57 -10.51
C VAL A 150 1.11 6.38 -9.76
N PHE A 151 1.87 5.28 -9.67
CA PHE A 151 1.43 4.05 -9.03
C PHE A 151 2.01 3.91 -7.62
N ILE A 152 1.12 3.72 -6.64
CA ILE A 152 1.43 3.40 -5.25
C ILE A 152 1.23 1.89 -5.06
N GLN A 153 2.32 1.16 -4.81
CA GLN A 153 2.26 -0.26 -4.48
C GLN A 153 1.55 -0.53 -3.15
N GLY A 154 0.88 -1.69 -3.09
CA GLY A 154 0.31 -2.25 -1.87
C GLY A 154 1.36 -2.90 -0.95
N GLY A 155 0.89 -3.81 -0.10
CA GLY A 155 1.74 -4.52 0.88
C GLY A 155 1.39 -4.24 2.34
N ALA A 156 0.11 -3.95 2.64
CA ALA A 156 -0.42 -3.74 3.99
C ALA A 156 0.31 -2.66 4.81
N PHE A 157 0.97 -1.70 4.15
CA PHE A 157 1.88 -0.72 4.77
C PHE A 157 3.09 -1.33 5.48
N GLN A 158 3.32 -2.64 5.37
CA GLN A 158 4.45 -3.36 5.95
C GLN A 158 5.53 -3.65 4.91
N TRP A 159 5.11 -3.90 3.68
CA TRP A 159 5.97 -4.24 2.56
C TRP A 159 5.78 -3.27 1.41
N GLY A 160 6.82 -3.10 0.61
CA GLY A 160 6.80 -2.22 -0.55
C GLY A 160 8.10 -2.29 -1.34
N ASP A 161 7.98 -2.58 -2.64
CA ASP A 161 9.12 -2.74 -3.54
C ASP A 161 8.72 -2.32 -4.95
N SER A 162 9.06 -1.10 -5.35
CA SER A 162 8.82 -0.62 -6.72
C SER A 162 9.67 -1.33 -7.78
N GLY A 163 10.69 -2.09 -7.37
CA GLY A 163 11.55 -2.86 -8.26
C GLY A 163 11.00 -4.24 -8.63
N LEU A 164 10.05 -4.77 -7.86
CA LEU A 164 9.45 -6.08 -8.08
C LEU A 164 8.85 -6.19 -9.50
N PHE A 165 9.03 -7.33 -10.16
CA PHE A 165 8.56 -7.55 -11.54
C PHE A 165 7.05 -7.31 -11.71
N LEU A 166 6.23 -7.57 -10.68
CA LEU A 166 4.79 -7.31 -10.68
C LEU A 166 4.44 -5.82 -10.80
N HIS A 167 5.35 -4.94 -10.41
CA HIS A 167 5.16 -3.48 -10.44
C HIS A 167 5.85 -2.83 -11.64
N ASP A 168 6.44 -3.62 -12.53
CA ASP A 168 7.13 -3.10 -13.71
C ASP A 168 6.11 -2.68 -14.78
N PRO A 169 6.03 -1.39 -15.14
CA PRO A 169 5.01 -0.90 -16.06
C PRO A 169 5.47 -0.90 -17.52
N SER A 170 6.62 -1.51 -17.85
CA SER A 170 7.21 -1.41 -19.19
C SER A 170 6.25 -1.88 -20.30
N VAL A 171 5.52 -2.98 -20.09
CA VAL A 171 4.48 -3.45 -21.00
C VAL A 171 3.32 -2.46 -21.10
N PHE A 172 2.86 -1.89 -19.97
CA PHE A 172 1.84 -0.84 -19.97
C PHE A 172 2.25 0.32 -20.86
N VAL A 173 3.46 0.84 -20.66
CA VAL A 173 3.99 2.00 -21.40
C VAL A 173 4.26 1.69 -22.86
N ALA A 174 4.63 0.45 -23.22
CA ALA A 174 4.70 0.06 -24.62
C ALA A 174 3.31 0.08 -25.28
N GLN A 175 2.26 -0.32 -24.56
CA GLN A 175 0.91 -0.40 -25.14
C GLN A 175 0.11 0.91 -25.04
N ALA A 176 0.59 1.90 -24.30
CA ALA A 176 -0.13 3.14 -24.02
C ALA A 176 0.74 4.40 -24.11
N ASP A 177 0.17 5.47 -24.65
CA ASP A 177 0.80 6.80 -24.67
C ASP A 177 0.68 7.50 -23.31
N VAL A 178 1.39 7.01 -22.30
CA VAL A 178 1.44 7.57 -20.94
C VAL A 178 2.87 7.67 -20.42
N VAL A 179 3.13 8.63 -19.54
CA VAL A 179 4.31 8.57 -18.67
C VAL A 179 3.91 7.87 -17.37
N PHE A 180 4.67 6.84 -16.98
CA PHE A 180 4.38 6.04 -15.81
C PHE A 180 5.45 6.25 -14.75
N VAL A 181 5.03 6.44 -13.50
CA VAL A 181 5.90 6.67 -12.35
C VAL A 181 5.60 5.61 -11.29
N THR A 182 6.63 4.94 -10.82
CA THR A 182 6.59 4.09 -9.61
C THR A 182 7.68 4.58 -8.65
N PHE A 183 7.56 4.25 -7.38
CA PHE A 183 8.47 4.79 -6.37
C PHE A 183 8.43 3.98 -5.10
N ASN A 184 9.44 4.16 -4.26
CA ASN A 184 9.46 3.60 -2.91
C ASN A 184 9.01 4.66 -1.89
N TYR A 185 8.28 4.22 -0.87
CA TYR A 185 7.92 4.98 0.32
C TYR A 185 8.23 4.14 1.56
N ARG A 186 8.53 4.76 2.71
CA ARG A 186 8.81 4.01 3.94
C ARG A 186 7.59 3.21 4.38
N VAL A 187 7.85 1.96 4.78
CA VAL A 187 6.85 0.99 5.25
C VAL A 187 7.21 0.52 6.66
N SER A 188 6.33 -0.27 7.27
CA SER A 188 6.48 -0.81 8.63
C SER A 188 6.75 0.33 9.64
N MET A 189 7.47 0.05 10.71
CA MET A 189 7.81 1.06 11.71
C MET A 189 8.64 2.23 11.14
N PHE A 190 9.41 2.03 10.08
CA PHE A 190 10.19 3.11 9.47
C PHE A 190 9.29 4.20 8.86
N GLY A 191 8.09 3.80 8.40
CA GLY A 191 7.10 4.73 7.86
C GLY A 191 5.97 5.11 8.83
N TYR A 192 5.67 4.28 9.82
CA TYR A 192 4.40 4.39 10.56
C TYR A 192 4.53 4.30 12.09
N LEU A 193 5.74 4.18 12.66
CA LEU A 193 5.92 4.23 14.12
C LEU A 193 5.43 5.56 14.69
N SER A 194 4.64 5.53 15.77
CA SER A 194 4.09 6.74 16.37
C SER A 194 3.91 6.61 17.88
N ALA A 195 4.27 7.69 18.58
CA ALA A 195 3.91 7.89 19.99
C ALA A 195 2.64 8.75 20.14
N LYS A 196 2.01 9.15 19.02
CA LYS A 196 0.88 10.09 18.94
C LYS A 196 1.16 11.43 19.63
N ASN A 197 2.38 11.93 19.49
CA ASN A 197 2.81 13.23 19.98
C ASN A 197 3.75 13.90 18.95
N PRO A 198 4.10 15.18 19.14
CA PRO A 198 4.93 15.92 18.17
C PRO A 198 6.34 15.35 17.95
N ASP A 199 6.92 14.63 18.92
CA ASP A 199 8.26 14.03 18.78
C ASP A 199 8.25 12.81 17.86
N LEU A 200 7.12 12.11 17.75
CA LEU A 200 6.96 10.95 16.87
C LEU A 200 5.51 10.84 16.37
N PRO A 201 5.10 11.67 15.40
CA PRO A 201 3.71 11.76 14.98
C PRO A 201 3.26 10.54 14.15
N GLY A 202 4.17 9.89 13.41
CA GLY A 202 3.87 8.78 12.50
C GLY A 202 3.57 9.23 11.08
N ASN A 203 3.02 8.33 10.24
CA ASN A 203 2.60 8.59 8.86
C ASN A 203 3.70 9.09 7.90
N MET A 204 4.97 8.84 8.21
CA MET A 204 6.11 9.24 7.37
C MET A 204 6.06 8.62 5.97
N GLY A 205 5.57 7.38 5.84
CA GLY A 205 5.34 6.76 4.53
C GLY A 205 4.36 7.52 3.63
N LEU A 206 3.41 8.27 4.21
CA LEU A 206 2.48 9.11 3.44
C LEU A 206 3.09 10.47 3.09
N TRP A 207 3.94 11.01 3.96
CA TRP A 207 4.73 12.19 3.65
C TRP A 207 5.74 11.94 2.53
N ASP A 208 6.29 10.73 2.46
CA ASP A 208 7.10 10.25 1.33
C ASP A 208 6.31 10.32 0.03
N GLN A 209 5.07 9.80 0.03
CA GLN A 209 4.17 9.86 -1.12
C GLN A 209 3.82 11.30 -1.52
N VAL A 210 3.57 12.21 -0.57
CA VAL A 210 3.37 13.65 -0.85
C VAL A 210 4.58 14.26 -1.54
N LEU A 211 5.79 13.94 -1.08
CA LEU A 211 7.00 14.47 -1.68
C LEU A 211 7.21 13.94 -3.10
N VAL A 212 6.86 12.69 -3.38
CA VAL A 212 6.82 12.16 -4.76
C VAL A 212 5.83 12.92 -5.63
N LEU A 213 4.61 13.16 -5.14
CA LEU A 213 3.61 13.93 -5.90
C LEU A 213 4.10 15.35 -6.20
N LYS A 214 4.79 16.01 -5.26
CA LYS A 214 5.44 17.30 -5.50
C LYS A 214 6.59 17.20 -6.50
N TRP A 215 7.40 16.13 -6.43
CA TRP A 215 8.48 15.87 -7.39
C TRP A 215 7.93 15.68 -8.80
N VAL A 216 6.83 14.94 -8.96
CA VAL A 216 6.14 14.74 -10.24
C VAL A 216 5.67 16.08 -10.80
N GLN A 217 4.99 16.90 -9.99
CA GLN A 217 4.56 18.25 -10.42
C GLN A 217 5.73 19.14 -10.89
N LYS A 218 6.89 19.03 -10.24
CA LYS A 218 8.09 19.82 -10.56
C LYS A 218 8.81 19.34 -11.83
N ASN A 219 8.83 18.04 -12.11
CA ASN A 219 9.80 17.44 -13.02
C ASN A 219 9.20 16.63 -14.19
N ILE A 220 7.94 16.18 -14.12
CA ILE A 220 7.42 15.18 -15.07
C ILE A 220 7.28 15.70 -16.51
N ASP A 221 7.19 17.01 -16.69
CA ASP A 221 7.16 17.67 -17.99
C ASP A 221 8.45 17.44 -18.80
N ARG A 222 9.59 17.30 -18.11
CA ARG A 222 10.89 16.96 -18.71
C ARG A 222 10.93 15.54 -19.29
N PHE A 223 10.02 14.69 -18.84
CA PHE A 223 9.87 13.32 -19.35
C PHE A 223 8.76 13.23 -20.41
N GLY A 224 8.13 14.35 -20.80
CA GLY A 224 7.00 14.37 -21.73
C GLY A 224 5.64 14.16 -21.07
N GLY A 225 5.55 14.18 -19.73
CA GLY A 225 4.29 14.08 -19.00
C GLY A 225 3.59 15.43 -18.86
N ASP A 226 2.27 15.42 -18.72
CA ASP A 226 1.49 16.59 -18.33
C ASP A 226 1.25 16.62 -16.81
N PRO A 227 1.86 17.54 -16.05
CA PRO A 227 1.60 17.67 -14.62
C PRO A 227 0.14 18.00 -14.30
N ALA A 228 -0.64 18.53 -15.25
CA ALA A 228 -2.07 18.77 -15.07
C ALA A 228 -2.95 17.51 -15.27
N MET A 229 -2.39 16.41 -15.78
CA MET A 229 -3.09 15.16 -16.09
C MET A 229 -2.51 13.97 -15.33
N VAL A 230 -2.21 14.19 -14.05
CA VAL A 230 -1.73 13.13 -13.15
C VAL A 230 -2.91 12.32 -12.62
N THR A 231 -2.85 11.01 -12.82
CA THR A 231 -3.75 10.01 -12.24
C THR A 231 -2.99 9.21 -11.20
N LEU A 232 -3.45 9.29 -9.94
CA LEU A 232 -2.86 8.56 -8.84
C LEU A 232 -3.55 7.20 -8.69
N ARG A 233 -2.81 6.13 -8.90
CA ARG A 233 -3.32 4.76 -8.90
C ARG A 233 -2.68 3.98 -7.76
N GLY A 234 -3.43 3.09 -7.13
CA GLY A 234 -2.84 2.16 -6.19
C GLY A 234 -3.65 0.89 -6.01
N GLN A 235 -2.98 -0.14 -5.50
CA GLN A 235 -3.53 -1.45 -5.20
C GLN A 235 -3.45 -1.71 -3.69
N SER A 236 -4.49 -2.29 -3.08
CA SER A 236 -4.51 -2.61 -1.65
C SER A 236 -4.19 -1.39 -0.76
N ALA A 237 -3.18 -1.47 0.12
CA ALA A 237 -2.67 -0.33 0.90
C ALA A 237 -2.29 0.89 0.04
N GLY A 238 -1.86 0.69 -1.20
CA GLY A 238 -1.65 1.77 -2.17
C GLY A 238 -2.96 2.41 -2.64
N ALA A 239 -4.03 1.63 -2.78
CA ALA A 239 -5.38 2.15 -3.08
C ALA A 239 -5.93 2.96 -1.90
N ILE A 240 -5.71 2.48 -0.67
CA ILE A 240 -5.98 3.24 0.55
C ILE A 240 -5.23 4.58 0.48
N SER A 241 -3.93 4.55 0.21
CA SER A 241 -3.10 5.75 0.07
C SER A 241 -3.64 6.73 -0.97
N ALA A 242 -4.02 6.26 -2.17
CA ALA A 242 -4.58 7.10 -3.23
C ALA A 242 -5.87 7.82 -2.78
N GLY A 243 -6.79 7.10 -2.13
CA GLY A 243 -8.00 7.70 -1.57
C GLY A 243 -7.72 8.66 -0.40
N LEU A 244 -6.70 8.37 0.40
CA LEU A 244 -6.26 9.21 1.50
C LEU A 244 -5.67 10.54 1.01
N HIS A 245 -4.87 10.51 -0.07
CA HIS A 245 -4.42 11.73 -0.72
C HIS A 245 -5.59 12.56 -1.29
N ALA A 246 -6.68 11.91 -1.72
CA ALA A 246 -7.86 12.61 -2.21
C ALA A 246 -8.63 13.37 -1.12
N VAL A 247 -8.44 13.04 0.16
CA VAL A 247 -9.02 13.79 1.29
C VAL A 247 -8.00 14.69 1.99
N SER A 248 -6.70 14.42 1.87
CA SER A 248 -5.67 15.18 2.58
C SER A 248 -5.48 16.60 2.00
N PRO A 249 -5.44 17.65 2.84
CA PRO A 249 -5.13 19.00 2.38
C PRO A 249 -3.69 19.11 1.82
N GLN A 250 -2.78 18.25 2.27
CA GLN A 250 -1.36 18.29 1.88
C GLN A 250 -1.12 17.85 0.42
N SER A 251 -2.11 17.19 -0.18
CA SER A 251 -2.02 16.62 -1.53
C SER A 251 -2.92 17.33 -2.54
N LYS A 252 -3.64 18.37 -2.10
CA LYS A 252 -4.59 19.11 -2.93
C LYS A 252 -3.88 19.75 -4.11
N GLY A 253 -4.41 19.50 -5.31
CA GLY A 253 -3.89 20.06 -6.56
C GLY A 253 -2.66 19.33 -7.13
N LEU A 254 -2.19 18.24 -6.51
CA LEU A 254 -1.04 17.48 -7.03
C LEU A 254 -1.43 16.38 -8.04
N PHE A 255 -2.72 16.07 -8.16
CA PHE A 255 -3.26 15.10 -9.10
C PHE A 255 -4.71 15.43 -9.43
N LYS A 256 -5.23 14.83 -10.51
CA LYS A 256 -6.56 15.09 -11.06
C LYS A 256 -7.56 13.98 -10.79
N ARG A 257 -7.09 12.72 -10.81
CA ARG A 257 -7.92 11.51 -10.74
C ARG A 257 -7.29 10.47 -9.85
N ILE A 258 -8.10 9.54 -9.34
CA ILE A 258 -7.60 8.35 -8.63
C ILE A 258 -8.16 7.04 -9.18
N VAL A 259 -7.35 5.99 -9.11
CA VAL A 259 -7.76 4.60 -9.33
C VAL A 259 -7.45 3.82 -8.06
N MET A 260 -8.47 3.16 -7.51
CA MET A 260 -8.36 2.37 -6.28
C MET A 260 -8.71 0.90 -6.54
N GLU A 261 -7.68 0.06 -6.51
CA GLU A 261 -7.78 -1.37 -6.82
C GLU A 261 -7.80 -2.15 -5.49
N SER A 262 -8.93 -2.79 -5.20
CA SER A 262 -9.13 -3.69 -4.06
C SER A 262 -9.01 -3.07 -2.66
N SER A 263 -9.15 -1.75 -2.48
CA SER A 263 -9.31 -1.10 -1.16
C SER A 263 -9.67 0.39 -1.29
N THR A 264 -10.12 1.00 -0.19
CA THR A 264 -10.35 2.46 -0.07
C THR A 264 -9.97 2.94 1.33
N PRO A 265 -9.96 4.25 1.64
CA PRO A 265 -9.77 4.73 3.01
C PRO A 265 -10.68 4.07 4.06
N LEU A 266 -11.90 3.66 3.69
CA LEU A 266 -12.82 2.93 4.58
C LEU A 266 -12.31 1.52 4.94
N SER A 267 -11.40 0.94 4.16
CA SER A 267 -10.73 -0.35 4.46
C SER A 267 -9.84 -0.28 5.70
N LEU A 268 -9.50 0.92 6.19
CA LEU A 268 -8.82 1.12 7.49
C LEU A 268 -9.65 0.69 8.69
N PHE A 269 -10.90 0.32 8.47
CA PHE A 269 -11.67 -0.47 9.41
C PHE A 269 -10.93 -1.71 9.91
N LEU A 270 -10.06 -2.32 9.10
CA LEU A 270 -9.24 -3.47 9.51
C LEU A 270 -8.27 -3.13 10.66
N THR A 271 -7.84 -1.88 10.78
CA THR A 271 -6.80 -1.48 11.74
C THR A 271 -7.33 -0.74 12.97
N VAL A 272 -8.66 -0.70 13.19
CA VAL A 272 -9.29 0.13 14.24
C VAL A 272 -8.96 -0.27 15.68
N THR A 273 -8.52 -1.51 15.89
CA THR A 273 -8.19 -2.08 17.21
C THR A 273 -6.70 -2.06 17.51
N PHE A 274 -5.85 -1.69 16.54
CA PHE A 274 -4.40 -1.75 16.72
C PHE A 274 -3.91 -0.68 17.70
N ASN A 275 -3.05 -1.09 18.63
CA ASN A 275 -2.48 -0.22 19.64
C ASN A 275 -1.17 0.43 19.14
N VAL A 276 -1.31 1.53 18.40
CA VAL A 276 -0.20 2.35 17.87
C VAL A 276 0.86 2.65 18.93
N VAL A 277 0.44 3.16 20.10
CA VAL A 277 1.36 3.58 21.16
C VAL A 277 2.02 2.37 21.81
N GLY A 278 1.28 1.28 21.98
CA GLY A 278 1.82 0.02 22.50
C GLY A 278 2.95 -0.53 21.63
N GLN A 279 2.84 -0.39 20.30
CA GLN A 279 3.90 -0.81 19.37
C GLN A 279 5.16 0.04 19.50
N PHE A 280 5.00 1.37 19.62
CA PHE A 280 6.13 2.26 19.93
C PHE A 280 6.84 1.84 21.23
N VAL A 281 6.09 1.65 22.31
CA VAL A 281 6.65 1.23 23.60
C VAL A 281 7.34 -0.13 23.49
N SER A 282 6.74 -1.08 22.75
CA SER A 282 7.31 -2.42 22.55
C SER A 282 8.67 -2.35 21.84
N VAL A 283 8.74 -1.63 20.71
CA VAL A 283 9.99 -1.45 19.95
C VAL A 283 11.04 -0.72 20.78
N ALA A 284 10.67 0.36 21.45
CA ALA A 284 11.57 1.13 22.31
C ALA A 284 12.13 0.29 23.47
N ASN A 285 11.29 -0.49 24.13
CA ASN A 285 11.72 -1.37 25.23
C ASN A 285 12.60 -2.52 24.73
N ALA A 286 12.27 -3.14 23.59
CA ALA A 286 13.05 -4.24 22.99
C ALA A 286 14.50 -3.83 22.64
N HIS A 287 14.74 -2.54 22.43
CA HIS A 287 16.07 -1.98 22.16
C HIS A 287 16.69 -1.24 23.36
N GLY A 288 16.09 -1.35 24.55
CA GLY A 288 16.63 -0.72 25.76
C GLY A 288 16.60 0.81 25.75
N CYS A 289 15.73 1.42 24.94
CA CYS A 289 15.60 2.87 24.84
C CYS A 289 14.70 3.48 25.92
N ILE A 290 13.94 2.67 26.67
CA ILE A 290 13.08 3.13 27.76
C ILE A 290 13.83 3.03 29.09
N ASP A 291 13.91 4.15 29.79
CA ASP A 291 14.30 4.20 31.20
C ASP A 291 13.07 3.91 32.07
N ASN A 292 13.02 2.70 32.65
CA ASN A 292 11.91 2.24 33.49
C ASN A 292 11.74 3.04 34.79
N SER A 293 12.67 3.95 35.13
CA SER A 293 12.53 4.87 36.27
C SER A 293 11.70 6.11 35.96
N LYS A 294 11.39 6.39 34.68
CA LYS A 294 10.64 7.56 34.21
C LYS A 294 9.34 7.15 33.52
N ASP A 295 8.37 8.06 33.46
CA ASP A 295 7.26 7.91 32.52
C ASP A 295 7.77 8.21 31.10
N TRP A 296 7.71 7.21 30.23
CA TRP A 296 8.12 7.34 28.84
C TRP A 296 7.39 8.46 28.09
N ARG A 297 6.18 8.84 28.55
CA ARG A 297 5.39 9.94 27.95
C ARG A 297 6.08 11.29 28.10
N GLU A 298 6.87 11.46 29.15
CA GLU A 298 7.61 12.70 29.42
C GLU A 298 9.01 12.70 28.79
N ASP A 299 9.49 11.53 28.32
CA ASP A 299 10.84 11.33 27.78
C ASP A 299 10.85 10.81 26.32
N THR A 300 9.75 11.05 25.58
CA THR A 300 9.61 10.53 24.20
C THR A 300 10.76 11.01 23.30
N HIS A 301 11.16 12.27 23.41
CA HIS A 301 12.28 12.83 22.65
C HIS A 301 13.59 12.03 22.82
N SER A 302 13.96 11.67 24.06
CA SER A 302 15.18 10.89 24.32
C SER A 302 15.04 9.45 23.81
N ILE A 303 13.86 8.86 23.95
CA ILE A 303 13.57 7.51 23.44
C ILE A 303 13.70 7.46 21.92
N VAL A 304 13.13 8.43 21.21
CA VAL A 304 13.25 8.55 19.74
C VAL A 304 14.71 8.78 19.34
N THR A 305 15.43 9.63 20.07
CA THR A 305 16.87 9.87 19.85
C THR A 305 17.69 8.60 20.04
N CYS A 306 17.33 7.74 20.99
CA CYS A 306 17.92 6.41 21.15
C CYS A 306 17.59 5.52 19.94
N LEU A 307 16.32 5.40 19.55
CA LEU A 307 15.87 4.58 18.43
C LEU A 307 16.51 4.98 17.09
N LYS A 308 16.77 6.27 16.86
CA LYS A 308 17.50 6.77 15.68
C LYS A 308 18.93 6.22 15.57
N LYS A 309 19.54 5.82 16.69
CA LYS A 309 20.91 5.27 16.76
C LYS A 309 20.96 3.74 16.67
N VAL A 310 19.82 3.06 16.77
CA VAL A 310 19.78 1.60 16.68
C VAL A 310 20.02 1.17 15.23
N GLU A 311 20.89 0.19 15.00
CA GLU A 311 21.08 -0.37 13.67
C GLU A 311 19.77 -0.99 13.14
N SER A 312 19.41 -0.71 11.89
CA SER A 312 18.13 -1.20 11.34
C SER A 312 18.08 -2.72 11.20
N ASP A 313 19.22 -3.40 11.13
CA ASP A 313 19.29 -4.87 11.21
C ASP A 313 18.90 -5.40 12.58
N ALA A 314 19.32 -4.73 13.66
CA ALA A 314 18.92 -5.10 15.01
C ALA A 314 17.40 -4.93 15.20
N ILE A 315 16.83 -3.84 14.66
CA ILE A 315 15.39 -3.59 14.64
C ILE A 315 14.65 -4.72 13.91
N ILE A 316 15.04 -5.04 12.68
CA ILE A 316 14.42 -6.11 11.89
C ILE A 316 14.56 -7.46 12.60
N SER A 317 15.70 -7.74 13.21
CA SER A 317 15.90 -8.99 13.95
C SER A 317 14.95 -9.11 15.14
N LYS A 318 14.71 -8.02 15.89
CA LYS A 318 13.75 -8.01 17.00
C LYS A 318 12.30 -8.13 16.51
N LEU A 319 11.95 -7.44 15.43
CA LEU A 319 10.60 -7.56 14.84
C LEU A 319 10.30 -8.98 14.34
N LYS A 320 11.30 -9.73 13.87
CA LYS A 320 11.13 -11.16 13.50
C LYS A 320 10.73 -12.06 14.67
N GLU A 321 11.07 -11.68 15.90
CA GLU A 321 10.71 -12.43 17.12
C GLU A 321 9.26 -12.16 17.56
N GLU A 322 8.63 -11.10 17.04
CA GLU A 322 7.28 -10.66 17.42
C GLU A 322 6.17 -11.41 16.66
N THR A 323 4.95 -11.35 17.19
CA THR A 323 3.76 -11.88 16.50
C THR A 323 3.42 -11.03 15.27
N ALA A 324 2.76 -11.64 14.28
CA ALA A 324 2.34 -10.93 13.05
C ALA A 324 1.51 -9.66 13.35
N PHE A 325 0.71 -9.66 14.41
CA PHE A 325 -0.05 -8.47 14.85
C PHE A 325 0.86 -7.36 15.38
N LYS A 326 1.91 -7.70 16.14
CA LYS A 326 2.89 -6.74 16.67
C LYS A 326 3.86 -6.23 15.60
N GLN A 327 3.92 -6.88 14.44
CA GLN A 327 4.69 -6.44 13.27
C GLN A 327 3.96 -5.39 12.40
N MET A 328 2.64 -5.18 12.59
CA MET A 328 1.88 -4.23 11.76
C MET A 328 1.84 -2.86 12.42
N PHE A 329 2.27 -1.80 11.74
CA PHE A 329 2.25 -0.43 12.27
C PHE A 329 1.13 0.36 11.59
N PRO A 330 -0.01 0.61 12.26
CA PRO A 330 -1.16 1.27 11.66
C PRO A 330 -0.92 2.78 11.54
N MET A 331 -1.70 3.42 10.66
CA MET A 331 -1.70 4.87 10.52
C MET A 331 -2.32 5.59 11.72
N VAL A 332 -1.96 6.86 11.86
CA VAL A 332 -2.52 7.77 12.88
C VAL A 332 -3.44 8.78 12.22
N PHE A 333 -4.49 9.18 12.94
CA PHE A 333 -5.47 10.19 12.51
C PHE A 333 -5.57 11.30 13.56
N GLY A 334 -6.06 12.46 13.15
CA GLY A 334 -6.06 13.68 13.94
C GLY A 334 -4.78 14.50 13.81
N ASP A 335 -4.01 14.32 12.74
CA ASP A 335 -2.79 15.07 12.43
C ASP A 335 -2.97 16.02 11.23
N GLU A 336 -1.90 16.71 10.84
CA GLU A 336 -1.88 17.62 9.70
C GLU A 336 -2.06 16.94 8.32
N PHE A 337 -1.85 15.61 8.24
CA PHE A 337 -2.10 14.85 7.02
C PHE A 337 -3.56 14.40 6.97
N PHE A 338 -4.08 13.87 8.09
CA PHE A 338 -5.46 13.44 8.31
C PHE A 338 -6.05 14.13 9.54
N PRO A 339 -6.66 15.31 9.35
CA PRO A 339 -7.29 16.00 10.47
C PRO A 339 -8.47 15.23 11.09
N ASN A 340 -9.11 14.35 10.31
CA ASN A 340 -10.34 13.66 10.70
C ASN A 340 -10.20 12.14 10.60
N ASP A 341 -11.02 11.42 11.37
CA ASP A 341 -11.15 9.96 11.32
C ASP A 341 -11.62 9.50 9.92
N PRO A 342 -10.93 8.57 9.23
CA PRO A 342 -11.38 8.06 7.93
C PRO A 342 -12.73 7.33 7.99
N LEU A 343 -13.21 6.90 9.15
CA LEU A 343 -14.54 6.31 9.29
C LEU A 343 -15.63 7.36 9.55
N ASN A 344 -15.27 8.63 9.68
CA ASN A 344 -16.25 9.72 9.76
C ASN A 344 -16.70 10.12 8.35
N PRO A 345 -18.01 10.10 8.04
CA PRO A 345 -18.51 10.52 6.72
C PRO A 345 -18.14 11.95 6.33
N GLU A 346 -17.94 12.86 7.29
CA GLU A 346 -17.55 14.25 7.03
C GLU A 346 -16.13 14.36 6.48
N THR A 347 -15.28 13.36 6.70
CA THR A 347 -13.93 13.29 6.10
C THR A 347 -13.97 13.33 4.58
N TYR A 348 -15.08 12.87 4.00
CA TYR A 348 -15.29 12.81 2.55
C TYR A 348 -16.27 13.89 2.06
N ALA A 349 -16.55 14.92 2.86
CA ALA A 349 -17.42 16.02 2.45
C ALA A 349 -16.88 16.76 1.22
N SER A 350 -15.56 16.81 1.06
CA SER A 350 -14.88 17.34 -0.12
C SER A 350 -13.75 16.40 -0.52
N LEU A 351 -13.81 15.88 -1.75
CA LEU A 351 -12.74 15.12 -2.37
C LEU A 351 -11.97 16.03 -3.33
N ASN A 352 -10.65 15.97 -3.30
CA ASN A 352 -9.76 16.74 -4.16
C ASN A 352 -9.64 16.15 -5.59
N VAL A 353 -10.67 15.45 -6.07
CA VAL A 353 -10.71 14.77 -7.37
C VAL A 353 -12.09 14.87 -8.01
N ASN A 354 -12.14 14.83 -9.34
CA ASN A 354 -13.40 14.88 -10.09
C ASN A 354 -13.84 13.50 -10.60
N GLU A 355 -12.89 12.60 -10.85
CA GLU A 355 -13.14 11.27 -11.37
C GLU A 355 -12.39 10.20 -10.58
N ILE A 356 -13.07 9.10 -10.29
CA ILE A 356 -12.53 7.92 -9.61
C ILE A 356 -12.89 6.64 -10.37
N MET A 357 -11.95 5.71 -10.40
CA MET A 357 -12.20 4.33 -10.80
C MET A 357 -11.87 3.42 -9.63
N LEU A 358 -12.75 2.44 -9.38
CA LEU A 358 -12.70 1.60 -8.19
C LEU A 358 -12.98 0.17 -8.59
N GLY A 359 -12.33 -0.81 -7.98
CA GLY A 359 -12.71 -2.19 -8.22
C GLY A 359 -12.26 -3.16 -7.16
N THR A 360 -12.69 -4.39 -7.33
CA THR A 360 -12.34 -5.54 -6.49
C THR A 360 -12.15 -6.76 -7.37
N THR A 361 -11.51 -7.79 -6.84
CA THR A 361 -11.58 -9.14 -7.40
C THR A 361 -12.83 -9.86 -6.88
N THR A 362 -13.16 -11.05 -7.40
CA THR A 362 -14.34 -11.80 -6.94
C THR A 362 -14.17 -12.38 -5.54
N ASP A 363 -12.94 -12.78 -5.20
CA ASP A 363 -12.61 -13.61 -4.03
C ASP A 363 -11.56 -12.95 -3.12
N GLU A 364 -11.67 -11.64 -2.91
CA GLU A 364 -10.78 -10.80 -2.08
C GLU A 364 -10.41 -11.42 -0.72
N GLY A 365 -11.36 -12.08 -0.07
CA GLY A 365 -11.22 -12.61 1.29
C GLY A 365 -10.32 -13.83 1.42
N THR A 366 -10.02 -14.53 0.31
CA THR A 366 -9.29 -15.80 0.36
C THR A 366 -7.82 -15.59 0.78
N VAL A 367 -7.20 -14.47 0.38
CA VAL A 367 -5.82 -14.13 0.82
C VAL A 367 -5.76 -13.92 2.33
N PHE A 368 -6.76 -13.25 2.92
CA PHE A 368 -6.80 -12.96 4.35
C PHE A 368 -6.96 -14.25 5.14
N LEU A 369 -7.83 -15.15 4.68
CA LEU A 369 -7.97 -16.45 5.31
C LEU A 369 -6.68 -17.28 5.21
N ASN A 370 -6.00 -17.23 4.07
CA ASN A 370 -4.70 -17.89 3.92
C ASN A 370 -3.67 -17.33 4.92
N SER A 371 -3.54 -16.00 5.00
CA SER A 371 -2.65 -15.35 5.98
C SER A 371 -3.04 -15.65 7.42
N MET A 372 -4.34 -15.74 7.74
CA MET A 372 -4.78 -16.13 9.09
C MET A 372 -4.38 -17.56 9.43
N ARG A 373 -4.42 -18.50 8.48
CA ARG A 373 -3.94 -19.87 8.69
C ARG A 373 -2.43 -19.92 8.93
N ASP A 374 -1.67 -19.07 8.25
CA ASP A 374 -0.22 -18.96 8.47
C ASP A 374 0.09 -18.39 9.87
N ILE A 375 -0.71 -17.44 10.36
CA ILE A 375 -0.55 -16.80 11.68
C ILE A 375 -1.07 -17.69 12.81
N ALA A 376 -2.18 -18.38 12.59
CA ALA A 376 -2.86 -19.23 13.57
C ALA A 376 -3.23 -20.58 12.93
N PRO A 377 -2.29 -21.55 12.88
CA PRO A 377 -2.53 -22.86 12.24
C PRO A 377 -3.74 -23.62 12.81
N GLN A 378 -4.05 -23.40 14.09
CA GLN A 378 -5.21 -23.95 14.78
C GLN A 378 -6.56 -23.32 14.38
N PHE A 379 -6.55 -22.30 13.52
CA PHE A 379 -7.77 -21.65 13.03
C PHE A 379 -8.73 -22.65 12.40
N ASP A 380 -8.20 -23.61 11.65
CA ASP A 380 -8.98 -24.67 11.00
C ASP A 380 -9.74 -25.55 12.02
N ASP A 381 -9.16 -25.77 13.21
CA ASP A 381 -9.84 -26.50 14.30
C ASP A 381 -10.98 -25.66 14.87
N TYR A 382 -10.82 -24.34 14.97
CA TYR A 382 -11.85 -23.45 15.50
C TYR A 382 -13.07 -23.34 14.58
N ILE A 383 -12.84 -23.29 13.27
CA ILE A 383 -13.94 -23.21 12.29
C ILE A 383 -14.55 -24.58 11.96
N SER A 384 -13.92 -25.68 12.36
CA SER A 384 -14.53 -27.02 12.28
C SER A 384 -15.48 -27.33 13.44
N GLY A 385 -15.36 -26.59 14.55
CA GLY A 385 -16.27 -26.64 15.69
C GLY A 385 -17.46 -25.69 15.54
N ASN A 386 -17.71 -24.86 16.56
CA ASN A 386 -18.79 -23.85 16.51
C ASN A 386 -18.32 -22.61 15.72
N TYR A 387 -18.32 -22.73 14.38
CA TYR A 387 -17.87 -21.66 13.48
C TYR A 387 -18.62 -20.35 13.69
N ARG A 388 -19.93 -20.38 14.02
CA ARG A 388 -20.68 -19.15 14.31
C ARG A 388 -20.13 -18.43 15.53
N LEU A 389 -19.86 -19.15 16.61
CA LEU A 389 -19.24 -18.55 17.80
C LEU A 389 -17.83 -18.04 17.49
N ALA A 390 -17.03 -18.82 16.78
CA ALA A 390 -15.68 -18.43 16.39
C ALA A 390 -15.67 -17.13 15.58
N VAL A 391 -16.52 -17.03 14.55
CA VAL A 391 -16.66 -15.81 13.73
C VAL A 391 -17.22 -14.64 14.53
N THR A 392 -18.22 -14.87 15.39
CA THR A 392 -18.77 -13.80 16.25
C THR A 392 -17.69 -13.20 17.16
N LEU A 393 -16.87 -14.05 17.79
CA LEU A 393 -15.76 -13.61 18.64
C LEU A 393 -14.65 -12.94 17.83
N ALA A 394 -14.32 -13.49 16.66
CA ALA A 394 -13.35 -12.91 15.73
C ALA A 394 -13.76 -11.49 15.31
N LEU A 395 -15.03 -11.27 14.98
CA LEU A 395 -15.58 -9.95 14.66
C LEU A 395 -15.49 -8.96 15.83
N LYS A 396 -15.78 -9.43 17.06
CA LYS A 396 -15.63 -8.61 18.26
C LYS A 396 -14.18 -8.21 18.50
N THR A 397 -13.25 -9.17 18.44
CA THR A 397 -11.84 -8.95 18.79
C THR A 397 -11.12 -8.13 17.72
N MET A 398 -11.29 -8.46 16.44
CA MET A 398 -10.54 -7.80 15.37
C MET A 398 -11.06 -6.42 15.01
N PHE A 399 -12.39 -6.24 14.99
CA PHE A 399 -13.01 -5.01 14.51
C PHE A 399 -13.68 -4.17 15.60
N ASN A 400 -13.58 -4.61 16.87
CA ASN A 400 -14.26 -4.03 18.02
C ASN A 400 -15.80 -3.91 17.85
N ILE A 401 -16.42 -4.86 17.15
CA ILE A 401 -17.87 -4.84 16.91
C ILE A 401 -18.61 -5.32 18.17
N PRO A 402 -19.66 -4.64 18.66
CA PRO A 402 -20.46 -5.12 19.79
C PRO A 402 -20.95 -6.56 19.58
N LEU A 403 -20.91 -7.40 20.62
CA LEU A 403 -21.14 -8.84 20.48
C LEU A 403 -22.52 -9.18 19.88
N SER A 404 -23.56 -8.40 20.23
CA SER A 404 -24.89 -8.53 19.62
C SER A 404 -24.86 -8.29 18.11
N HIS A 405 -24.24 -7.19 17.68
CA HIS A 405 -24.12 -6.86 16.27
C HIS A 405 -23.24 -7.87 15.52
N ALA A 406 -22.13 -8.33 16.12
CA ALA A 406 -21.28 -9.38 15.56
C ALA A 406 -22.05 -10.71 15.37
N ARG A 407 -22.94 -11.04 16.31
CA ARG A 407 -23.85 -12.19 16.19
C ARG A 407 -24.83 -11.99 15.04
N ASP A 408 -25.43 -10.80 14.90
CA ASP A 408 -26.38 -10.50 13.83
C ASP A 408 -25.73 -10.61 12.44
N ILE A 409 -24.51 -10.08 12.29
CA ILE A 409 -23.70 -10.27 11.07
C ILE A 409 -23.47 -11.76 10.84
N THR A 410 -23.01 -12.50 11.86
CA THR A 410 -22.74 -13.93 11.71
C THR A 410 -23.99 -14.70 11.27
N VAL A 411 -25.16 -14.40 11.84
CA VAL A 411 -26.43 -15.01 11.44
C VAL A 411 -26.83 -14.60 10.03
N ALA A 412 -26.55 -13.37 9.59
CA ALA A 412 -26.84 -12.94 8.23
C ALA A 412 -26.03 -13.72 7.17
N TYR A 413 -24.82 -14.17 7.51
CA TYR A 413 -23.95 -14.93 6.60
C TYR A 413 -24.15 -16.45 6.69
N PHE A 414 -24.29 -17.00 7.90
CA PHE A 414 -24.42 -18.44 8.12
C PHE A 414 -25.86 -18.91 8.30
N GLY A 415 -26.84 -18.03 8.34
CA GLY A 415 -28.18 -18.37 8.81
C GLY A 415 -28.23 -18.73 10.31
N HIS A 416 -29.42 -19.07 10.75
CA HIS A 416 -29.72 -19.49 12.12
C HIS A 416 -29.15 -20.90 12.42
N GLN A 417 -29.31 -21.37 13.66
CA GLN A 417 -28.69 -22.62 14.15
C GLN A 417 -29.19 -23.89 13.43
N ASP A 418 -30.35 -23.82 12.81
CA ASP A 418 -30.98 -24.85 11.99
C ASP A 418 -30.34 -25.02 10.60
N VAL A 419 -29.53 -24.05 10.16
CA VAL A 419 -28.77 -24.15 8.91
C VAL A 419 -27.42 -24.80 9.18
N GLU A 420 -27.14 -25.93 8.56
CA GLU A 420 -25.84 -26.60 8.67
C GLU A 420 -24.95 -26.31 7.46
N HIS A 421 -23.67 -26.10 7.72
CA HIS A 421 -22.65 -25.86 6.70
C HIS A 421 -21.53 -26.89 6.84
N ASN A 422 -21.09 -27.45 5.72
CA ASN A 422 -19.88 -28.26 5.68
C ASN A 422 -18.62 -27.38 5.74
N LYS A 423 -17.45 -27.99 5.95
CA LYS A 423 -16.16 -27.26 6.10
C LYS A 423 -15.87 -26.32 4.92
N LYS A 424 -16.17 -26.73 3.69
CA LYS A 424 -15.96 -25.91 2.49
C LYS A 424 -16.87 -24.67 2.52
N SER A 425 -18.17 -24.88 2.71
CA SER A 425 -19.13 -23.77 2.80
C SER A 425 -18.80 -22.81 3.94
N VAL A 426 -18.32 -23.31 5.08
CA VAL A 426 -17.85 -22.44 6.18
C VAL A 426 -16.66 -21.60 5.72
N THR A 427 -15.68 -22.21 5.06
CA THR A 427 -14.51 -21.51 4.51
C THR A 427 -14.93 -20.41 3.52
N ASP A 428 -15.80 -20.75 2.56
CA ASP A 428 -16.29 -19.82 1.53
C ASP A 428 -17.04 -18.64 2.16
N ILE A 429 -17.92 -18.89 3.14
CA ILE A 429 -18.68 -17.86 3.85
C ILE A 429 -17.76 -16.94 4.66
N ILE A 430 -16.74 -17.48 5.33
CA ILE A 430 -15.74 -16.68 6.05
C ILE A 430 -15.00 -15.76 5.06
N CYS A 431 -14.52 -16.30 3.94
CA CYS A 431 -13.88 -15.49 2.90
C CYS A 431 -14.80 -14.36 2.42
N GLU A 432 -16.06 -14.66 2.10
CA GLU A 432 -17.02 -13.63 1.69
C GLU A 432 -17.26 -12.56 2.77
N LEU A 433 -17.39 -12.96 4.03
CA LEU A 433 -17.60 -12.06 5.15
C LEU A 433 -16.42 -11.11 5.35
N PHE A 434 -15.18 -11.62 5.31
CA PHE A 434 -13.98 -10.78 5.41
C PHE A 434 -13.80 -9.88 4.19
N ALA A 435 -14.05 -10.40 2.98
CA ALA A 435 -14.04 -9.62 1.74
C ALA A 435 -15.01 -8.43 1.84
N ASP A 436 -16.24 -8.70 2.26
CA ASP A 436 -17.28 -7.68 2.41
C ASP A 436 -16.89 -6.65 3.47
N ALA A 437 -16.39 -7.08 4.64
CA ALA A 437 -16.00 -6.19 5.73
C ALA A 437 -14.82 -5.26 5.39
N THR A 438 -13.82 -5.76 4.66
CA THR A 438 -12.51 -5.08 4.52
C THR A 438 -12.28 -4.44 3.16
N ILE A 439 -12.91 -4.94 2.10
CA ILE A 439 -12.66 -4.47 0.73
C ILE A 439 -13.95 -4.15 0.00
N TYR A 440 -14.85 -5.12 -0.19
CA TYR A 440 -15.98 -4.95 -1.10
C TYR A 440 -16.96 -3.87 -0.64
N CYS A 441 -17.44 -3.94 0.60
CA CYS A 441 -18.37 -2.93 1.10
C CYS A 441 -17.71 -1.56 1.31
N PRO A 442 -16.47 -1.45 1.84
CA PRO A 442 -15.71 -0.22 1.80
C PRO A 442 -15.67 0.42 0.41
N THR A 443 -15.34 -0.35 -0.64
CA THR A 443 -15.29 0.13 -2.03
C THR A 443 -16.64 0.62 -2.53
N LEU A 444 -17.71 -0.13 -2.29
CA LEU A 444 -19.07 0.26 -2.69
C LEU A 444 -19.55 1.52 -1.96
N ILE A 445 -19.35 1.58 -0.65
CA ILE A 445 -19.79 2.70 0.18
C ILE A 445 -19.00 3.96 -0.17
N PHE A 446 -17.69 3.85 -0.41
CA PHE A 446 -16.87 4.97 -0.88
C PHE A 446 -17.38 5.51 -2.22
N ALA A 447 -17.73 4.62 -3.16
CA ALA A 447 -18.31 5.02 -4.44
C ALA A 447 -19.63 5.80 -4.27
N ASP A 448 -20.51 5.36 -3.36
CA ASP A 448 -21.75 6.06 -3.04
C ASP A 448 -21.47 7.47 -2.47
N ILE A 449 -20.52 7.57 -1.54
CA ILE A 449 -20.15 8.85 -0.92
C ILE A 449 -19.60 9.81 -1.99
N ALA A 450 -18.65 9.36 -2.80
CA ALA A 450 -18.03 10.19 -3.82
C ALA A 450 -19.05 10.72 -4.83
N THR A 451 -19.95 9.85 -5.32
CA THR A 451 -20.99 10.25 -6.29
C THR A 451 -22.00 11.22 -5.71
N GLN A 452 -22.36 11.09 -4.43
CA GLN A 452 -23.20 12.06 -3.71
C GLN A 452 -22.53 13.45 -3.55
N ARG A 453 -21.21 13.54 -3.77
CA ARG A 453 -20.43 14.79 -3.78
C ARG A 453 -20.09 15.29 -5.18
N GLY A 454 -20.70 14.72 -6.21
CA GLY A 454 -20.52 15.14 -7.60
C GLY A 454 -19.28 14.55 -8.28
N VAL A 455 -18.58 13.62 -7.63
CA VAL A 455 -17.44 12.90 -8.25
C VAL A 455 -17.98 11.80 -9.16
N LYS A 456 -17.45 11.71 -10.38
CA LYS A 456 -17.80 10.62 -11.31
C LYS A 456 -17.08 9.35 -10.86
N ALA A 457 -17.82 8.28 -10.59
CA ALA A 457 -17.25 7.01 -10.17
C ALA A 457 -17.54 5.90 -11.20
N TYR A 458 -16.54 5.07 -11.47
CA TYR A 458 -16.64 3.90 -12.34
C TYR A 458 -16.21 2.67 -11.57
N ARG A 459 -17.01 1.60 -11.61
CA ARG A 459 -16.75 0.37 -10.86
C ARG A 459 -16.46 -0.83 -11.74
N TYR A 460 -15.51 -1.67 -11.33
CA TYR A 460 -15.30 -3.01 -11.89
C TYR A 460 -15.30 -4.11 -10.82
N ILE A 461 -15.55 -5.34 -11.27
CA ILE A 461 -15.17 -6.58 -10.58
C ILE A 461 -14.29 -7.38 -11.52
N PHE A 462 -13.05 -7.64 -11.13
CA PHE A 462 -12.14 -8.51 -11.88
C PHE A 462 -12.47 -9.97 -11.55
N ALA A 463 -12.86 -10.73 -12.57
CA ALA A 463 -13.46 -12.06 -12.41
C ALA A 463 -12.78 -13.13 -13.28
N HIS A 464 -11.51 -12.91 -13.62
CA HIS A 464 -10.69 -13.84 -14.39
C HIS A 464 -9.59 -14.43 -13.51
N ARG A 465 -9.57 -15.76 -13.38
CA ARG A 465 -8.45 -16.45 -12.74
C ARG A 465 -7.40 -16.74 -13.81
N SER A 466 -6.20 -16.17 -13.64
CA SER A 466 -5.12 -16.42 -14.60
C SER A 466 -4.84 -17.91 -14.74
N SER A 467 -4.60 -18.37 -15.97
CA SER A 467 -4.17 -19.74 -16.29
C SER A 467 -2.90 -20.13 -15.52
N ASP A 468 -2.07 -19.13 -15.22
CA ASP A 468 -0.82 -19.26 -14.52
C ASP A 468 -0.89 -18.75 -13.06
N SER A 469 -2.09 -18.54 -12.52
CA SER A 469 -2.28 -18.01 -11.15
C SER A 469 -1.37 -18.72 -10.15
N TYR A 470 -0.69 -17.92 -9.34
CA TYR A 470 0.27 -18.44 -8.37
C TYR A 470 -0.38 -18.89 -7.06
N TRP A 471 -1.68 -18.66 -6.92
CA TRP A 471 -2.43 -19.04 -5.75
C TRP A 471 -3.03 -20.44 -5.92
N PRO A 472 -3.21 -21.20 -4.83
CA PRO A 472 -4.00 -22.43 -4.86
C PRO A 472 -5.37 -22.27 -5.53
N GLU A 473 -5.87 -23.33 -6.17
CA GLU A 473 -7.13 -23.31 -6.92
C GLU A 473 -8.34 -22.86 -6.09
N TRP A 474 -8.38 -23.26 -4.81
CA TRP A 474 -9.47 -22.92 -3.90
C TRP A 474 -9.64 -21.40 -3.67
N MET A 475 -8.61 -20.61 -3.95
CA MET A 475 -8.64 -19.16 -3.70
C MET A 475 -9.39 -18.36 -4.76
N GLY A 476 -9.79 -18.97 -5.88
CA GLY A 476 -10.56 -18.30 -6.93
C GLY A 476 -9.78 -17.16 -7.59
N VAL A 477 -10.40 -15.99 -7.75
CA VAL A 477 -9.73 -14.76 -8.20
C VAL A 477 -9.46 -13.89 -6.97
N THR A 478 -8.29 -14.07 -6.38
CA THR A 478 -7.99 -13.52 -5.05
C THR A 478 -7.47 -12.09 -5.14
N HIS A 479 -7.19 -11.49 -3.98
CA HIS A 479 -6.66 -10.14 -3.87
C HIS A 479 -5.37 -9.95 -4.68
N GLY A 480 -5.36 -8.97 -5.59
CA GLY A 480 -4.21 -8.65 -6.43
C GLY A 480 -4.07 -9.48 -7.70
N ASP A 481 -4.99 -10.41 -8.01
CA ASP A 481 -4.98 -11.14 -9.29
C ASP A 481 -5.21 -10.24 -10.52
N ASP A 482 -5.73 -9.02 -10.32
CA ASP A 482 -5.87 -7.99 -11.36
C ASP A 482 -4.56 -7.23 -11.63
N LEU A 483 -3.61 -7.23 -10.68
CA LEU A 483 -2.37 -6.47 -10.77
C LEU A 483 -1.50 -6.86 -11.99
N PRO A 484 -1.29 -8.15 -12.32
CA PRO A 484 -0.54 -8.53 -13.51
C PRO A 484 -1.11 -8.01 -14.83
N TYR A 485 -2.44 -7.79 -14.89
CA TYR A 485 -3.12 -7.27 -16.08
C TYR A 485 -3.05 -5.76 -16.14
N THR A 486 -3.34 -5.12 -15.02
CA THR A 486 -3.39 -3.65 -14.91
C THR A 486 -2.00 -3.02 -14.94
N MET A 487 -0.93 -3.75 -14.62
CA MET A 487 0.47 -3.34 -14.83
C MET A 487 1.07 -3.84 -16.15
N GLY A 488 0.42 -4.81 -16.81
CA GLY A 488 0.97 -5.52 -17.97
C GLY A 488 2.07 -6.53 -17.63
N SER A 489 2.40 -6.71 -16.34
CA SER A 489 3.51 -7.55 -15.89
C SER A 489 3.28 -9.05 -16.11
N LEU A 490 2.07 -9.49 -16.48
CA LEU A 490 1.81 -10.87 -16.91
C LEU A 490 2.68 -11.30 -18.10
N LEU A 491 3.10 -10.35 -18.94
CA LEU A 491 3.88 -10.61 -20.15
C LEU A 491 5.40 -10.58 -19.92
N LEU A 492 5.84 -10.32 -18.69
CA LEU A 492 7.23 -10.18 -18.28
C LEU A 492 7.96 -11.42 -17.65
N PRO A 493 7.30 -12.46 -17.08
CA PRO A 493 7.95 -13.45 -16.20
C PRO A 493 9.17 -14.20 -16.75
N LYS A 494 9.43 -14.15 -18.06
CA LYS A 494 10.54 -14.85 -18.71
C LYS A 494 11.85 -14.06 -18.74
N ASP A 495 11.85 -12.79 -18.32
CA ASP A 495 13.07 -11.98 -18.26
C ASP A 495 13.69 -12.02 -16.87
N GLU A 496 14.76 -12.80 -16.71
CA GLU A 496 15.50 -12.91 -15.45
C GLU A 496 16.10 -11.57 -14.98
N ASN A 497 16.30 -10.60 -15.88
CA ASN A 497 16.80 -9.27 -15.54
C ASN A 497 15.81 -8.47 -14.69
N LEU A 498 14.55 -8.92 -14.58
CA LEU A 498 13.52 -8.30 -13.77
C LEU A 498 13.47 -8.83 -12.33
N PHE A 499 14.27 -9.85 -11.99
CA PHE A 499 14.32 -10.39 -10.65
C PHE A 499 15.06 -9.48 -9.69
N VAL A 500 14.45 -9.25 -8.52
CA VAL A 500 15.07 -8.50 -7.43
C VAL A 500 15.92 -9.43 -6.55
N PRO A 501 16.96 -8.91 -5.88
CA PRO A 501 17.84 -9.73 -5.05
C PRO A 501 17.12 -10.59 -4.01
N GLY A 502 16.02 -10.08 -3.44
CA GLY A 502 15.22 -10.78 -2.42
C GLY A 502 14.43 -11.99 -2.94
N MET A 503 14.28 -12.17 -4.26
CA MET A 503 13.60 -13.35 -4.81
C MET A 503 14.46 -14.59 -4.61
N GLY A 504 14.02 -15.51 -3.77
CA GLY A 504 14.67 -16.81 -3.56
C GLY A 504 14.59 -17.71 -4.80
N ARG A 505 15.39 -18.79 -4.81
CA ARG A 505 15.44 -19.76 -5.92
C ARG A 505 14.05 -20.30 -6.26
N ASP A 506 13.30 -20.75 -5.25
CA ASP A 506 11.99 -21.38 -5.45
C ASP A 506 10.99 -20.43 -6.10
N LEU A 507 10.99 -19.16 -5.69
CA LEU A 507 10.14 -18.14 -6.29
C LEU A 507 10.55 -17.83 -7.74
N ARG A 508 11.85 -17.70 -8.02
CA ARG A 508 12.34 -17.50 -9.40
C ARG A 508 11.93 -18.65 -10.30
N GLU A 509 12.13 -19.89 -9.86
CA GLU A 509 11.72 -21.08 -10.59
C GLU A 509 10.20 -21.13 -10.81
N LEU A 510 9.42 -20.76 -9.79
CA LEU A 510 7.96 -20.68 -9.91
C LEU A 510 7.55 -19.67 -10.99
N VAL A 511 8.11 -18.46 -10.96
CA VAL A 511 7.84 -17.39 -11.93
C VAL A 511 8.24 -17.81 -13.36
N LEU A 512 9.42 -18.41 -13.54
CA LEU A 512 9.89 -18.85 -14.86
C LEU A 512 9.05 -19.99 -15.47
N LYS A 513 8.44 -20.84 -14.63
CA LYS A 513 7.60 -21.96 -15.10
C LYS A 513 6.20 -21.51 -15.54
N LYS A 514 5.75 -20.31 -15.15
CA LYS A 514 4.42 -19.81 -15.47
C LYS A 514 4.33 -19.30 -16.91
N THR A 515 3.18 -19.55 -17.54
CA THR A 515 2.91 -19.17 -18.93
C THR A 515 1.47 -18.68 -19.06
N HIS A 516 1.28 -17.53 -19.69
CA HIS A 516 -0.03 -17.01 -20.04
C HIS A 516 -0.53 -17.54 -21.39
N THR A 517 -1.83 -17.44 -21.61
CA THR A 517 -2.48 -17.77 -22.88
C THR A 517 -2.56 -16.57 -23.83
N PRO A 518 -2.71 -16.76 -25.16
CA PRO A 518 -2.95 -15.66 -26.09
C PRO A 518 -4.20 -14.83 -25.77
N VAL A 519 -5.23 -15.47 -25.20
CA VAL A 519 -6.46 -14.80 -24.75
C VAL A 519 -6.18 -13.85 -23.59
N GLU A 520 -5.28 -14.23 -22.68
CA GLU A 520 -4.85 -13.36 -21.59
C GLU A 520 -3.93 -12.24 -22.06
N GLU A 521 -3.06 -12.49 -23.05
CA GLU A 521 -2.26 -11.44 -23.67
C GLU A 521 -3.14 -10.33 -24.28
N GLU A 522 -4.19 -10.72 -24.98
CA GLU A 522 -5.17 -9.77 -25.52
C GLU A 522 -5.95 -9.06 -24.40
N PHE A 523 -6.33 -9.80 -23.35
CA PHE A 523 -7.01 -9.22 -22.20
C PHE A 523 -6.15 -8.18 -21.47
N VAL A 524 -4.84 -8.40 -21.34
CA VAL A 524 -3.88 -7.40 -20.83
C VAL A 524 -3.96 -6.11 -21.65
N LYS A 525 -3.93 -6.20 -22.98
CA LYS A 525 -4.03 -5.03 -23.88
C LYS A 525 -5.35 -4.29 -23.69
N GLN A 526 -6.46 -5.01 -23.56
CA GLN A 526 -7.79 -4.45 -23.32
C GLN A 526 -7.86 -3.70 -21.98
N ILE A 527 -7.33 -4.29 -20.91
CA ILE A 527 -7.26 -3.66 -19.58
C ILE A 527 -6.39 -2.39 -19.62
N ILE A 528 -5.20 -2.46 -20.22
CA ILE A 528 -4.31 -1.30 -20.38
C ILE A 528 -5.03 -0.18 -21.15
N ALA A 529 -5.73 -0.50 -22.23
CA ALA A 529 -6.49 0.48 -23.01
C ALA A 529 -7.58 1.17 -22.16
N SER A 530 -8.32 0.41 -21.35
CA SER A 530 -9.35 0.97 -20.46
C SER A 530 -8.77 1.87 -19.38
N TRP A 531 -7.67 1.47 -18.73
CA TRP A 531 -7.00 2.30 -17.72
C TRP A 531 -6.37 3.55 -18.34
N THR A 532 -5.81 3.43 -19.54
CA THR A 532 -5.25 4.55 -20.30
C THR A 532 -6.33 5.57 -20.66
N ALA A 533 -7.50 5.10 -21.14
CA ALA A 533 -8.64 5.94 -21.41
C ALA A 533 -9.12 6.68 -20.15
N PHE A 534 -9.12 6.03 -18.98
CA PHE A 534 -9.43 6.71 -17.73
C PHE A 534 -8.39 7.78 -17.36
N ALA A 535 -7.09 7.47 -17.49
CA ALA A 535 -6.03 8.43 -17.21
C ALA A 535 -6.08 9.65 -18.13
N LYS A 536 -6.49 9.47 -19.40
CA LYS A 536 -6.65 10.53 -20.39
C LYS A 536 -7.96 11.29 -20.18
N ASP A 537 -9.08 10.60 -20.27
CA ASP A 537 -10.40 11.22 -20.45
C ASP A 537 -11.24 11.24 -19.17
N GLY A 538 -10.83 10.51 -18.13
CA GLY A 538 -11.60 10.35 -16.90
C GLY A 538 -12.77 9.38 -17.04
N THR A 539 -12.80 8.59 -18.10
CA THR A 539 -13.79 7.53 -18.34
C THR A 539 -13.08 6.30 -18.90
N PRO A 540 -13.22 5.12 -18.28
CA PRO A 540 -12.60 3.90 -18.81
C PRO A 540 -13.32 3.44 -20.09
N ALA A 541 -12.57 2.81 -21.00
CA ALA A 541 -13.10 2.29 -22.25
C ALA A 541 -13.79 0.92 -22.06
N MET A 542 -14.83 0.67 -22.87
CA MET A 542 -15.43 -0.66 -23.07
C MET A 542 -14.76 -1.39 -24.23
N LEU A 543 -14.94 -2.71 -24.33
CA LEU A 543 -14.42 -3.50 -25.45
C LEU A 543 -15.09 -3.16 -26.78
N THR A 544 -16.42 -2.99 -26.77
CA THR A 544 -17.19 -2.67 -27.97
C THR A 544 -17.13 -1.17 -28.24
N PRO A 545 -16.69 -0.73 -29.44
CA PRO A 545 -16.74 0.68 -29.81
C PRO A 545 -18.17 1.23 -29.72
N GLY A 546 -18.34 2.33 -28.98
CA GLY A 546 -19.64 2.98 -28.77
C GLY A 546 -20.32 2.63 -27.44
N ASP A 547 -19.99 1.48 -26.83
CA ASP A 547 -20.45 1.16 -25.49
C ASP A 547 -19.78 2.07 -24.46
N LYS A 548 -20.52 2.45 -23.44
CA LYS A 548 -20.03 3.31 -22.35
C LYS A 548 -19.91 2.52 -21.07
N TRP A 549 -18.80 2.69 -20.38
CA TRP A 549 -18.68 2.21 -19.02
C TRP A 549 -19.69 2.96 -18.14
N PRO A 550 -20.64 2.26 -17.49
CA PRO A 550 -21.69 2.94 -16.73
C PRO A 550 -21.10 3.69 -15.54
N GLN A 551 -21.51 4.94 -15.38
CA GLN A 551 -21.19 5.69 -14.17
C GLN A 551 -21.98 5.10 -13.00
N HIS A 552 -21.29 4.86 -11.89
CA HIS A 552 -21.89 4.39 -10.65
C HIS A 552 -22.84 5.46 -10.08
N SER A 553 -23.97 5.02 -9.53
CA SER A 553 -24.85 5.86 -8.72
C SER A 553 -25.49 5.04 -7.61
N PRO A 554 -25.93 5.65 -6.49
CA PRO A 554 -26.63 4.92 -5.43
C PRO A 554 -27.96 4.30 -5.87
N SER A 555 -28.62 4.86 -6.88
CA SER A 555 -29.92 4.41 -7.41
C SER A 555 -29.82 3.41 -8.56
N GLN A 556 -28.74 3.47 -9.35
CA GLN A 556 -28.42 2.54 -10.44
C GLN A 556 -26.99 2.05 -10.26
N THR A 557 -26.88 0.86 -9.72
CA THR A 557 -25.62 0.34 -9.19
C THR A 557 -25.10 -0.70 -10.17
N LEU A 558 -24.64 -0.21 -11.30
CA LEU A 558 -24.05 -1.02 -12.36
C LEU A 558 -22.55 -1.19 -12.08
N VAL A 559 -22.03 -2.38 -12.38
CA VAL A 559 -20.62 -2.71 -12.27
C VAL A 559 -20.19 -3.48 -13.50
N VAL A 560 -18.98 -3.22 -14.00
CA VAL A 560 -18.44 -3.97 -15.13
C VAL A 560 -17.67 -5.17 -14.60
N THR A 561 -18.10 -6.36 -14.97
CA THR A 561 -17.37 -7.60 -14.69
C THR A 561 -16.35 -7.81 -15.79
N LEU A 562 -15.07 -7.87 -15.42
CA LEU A 562 -13.94 -8.00 -16.35
C LEU A 562 -13.56 -9.48 -16.48
N LYS A 563 -13.69 -9.99 -17.71
CA LYS A 563 -13.22 -11.30 -18.15
C LYS A 563 -12.58 -11.17 -19.54
N PRO A 564 -11.74 -12.12 -19.96
CA PRO A 564 -11.14 -12.07 -21.28
C PRO A 564 -12.22 -12.00 -22.36
N SER A 565 -12.05 -11.04 -23.28
CA SER A 565 -12.97 -10.80 -24.40
C SER A 565 -14.42 -10.48 -23.99
N ASN A 566 -14.69 -10.16 -22.72
CA ASN A 566 -16.04 -9.86 -22.25
C ASN A 566 -16.05 -8.89 -21.06
N PHE A 567 -16.51 -7.66 -21.30
CA PHE A 567 -16.79 -6.67 -20.26
C PHE A 567 -18.30 -6.59 -20.09
N ASN A 568 -18.84 -7.37 -19.17
CA ASN A 568 -20.28 -7.45 -18.98
C ASN A 568 -20.75 -6.45 -17.91
N VAL A 569 -21.77 -5.66 -18.24
CA VAL A 569 -22.43 -4.78 -17.26
C VAL A 569 -23.42 -5.60 -16.45
N THR A 570 -23.18 -5.71 -15.15
CA THR A 570 -24.05 -6.43 -14.22
C THR A 570 -24.60 -5.50 -13.15
N GLY A 571 -25.73 -5.88 -12.55
CA GLY A 571 -26.24 -5.22 -11.35
C GLY A 571 -25.43 -5.61 -10.12
N GLU A 572 -25.18 -4.66 -9.24
CA GLU A 572 -24.54 -4.87 -7.94
C GLU A 572 -25.39 -5.79 -7.04
N GLN A 573 -24.94 -7.03 -6.83
CA GLN A 573 -25.69 -8.06 -6.11
C GLN A 573 -25.46 -8.06 -4.59
N ARG A 574 -24.35 -7.48 -4.10
CA ARG A 574 -23.95 -7.55 -2.69
C ARG A 574 -24.33 -6.31 -1.88
N ARG A 575 -25.00 -5.33 -2.50
CA ARG A 575 -25.40 -4.07 -1.84
C ARG A 575 -26.22 -4.27 -0.56
N SER A 576 -27.16 -5.21 -0.57
CA SER A 576 -27.98 -5.52 0.61
C SER A 576 -27.12 -5.95 1.80
N ARG A 577 -26.07 -6.75 1.56
CA ARG A 577 -25.10 -7.15 2.60
C ARG A 577 -24.30 -5.95 3.12
N CYS A 578 -23.92 -5.02 2.25
CA CYS A 578 -23.19 -3.82 2.67
C CYS A 578 -23.98 -2.87 3.57
N ASN A 579 -25.31 -2.99 3.64
CA ASN A 579 -26.11 -2.26 4.62
C ASN A 579 -25.83 -2.72 6.06
N LEU A 580 -25.40 -3.97 6.28
CA LEU A 580 -24.99 -4.49 7.59
C LEU A 580 -23.69 -3.82 8.07
N TRP A 581 -22.76 -3.58 7.13
CA TRP A 581 -21.43 -3.03 7.42
C TRP A 581 -21.42 -1.51 7.50
N LYS A 582 -22.34 -0.83 6.80
CA LYS A 582 -22.36 0.63 6.68
C LYS A 582 -22.31 1.38 8.02
N PRO A 583 -23.05 1.00 9.08
CA PRO A 583 -22.96 1.69 10.38
C PRO A 583 -21.60 1.55 11.08
N LEU A 584 -20.85 0.49 10.76
CA LEU A 584 -19.53 0.22 11.33
C LEU A 584 -18.42 0.94 10.56
N LEU A 585 -18.59 1.06 9.24
CA LEU A 585 -17.68 1.73 8.32
C LEU A 585 -17.88 3.25 8.28
N LEU A 586 -19.06 3.76 8.63
CA LEU A 586 -19.37 5.20 8.71
C LEU A 586 -19.87 5.55 10.11
N ARG A 587 -18.94 5.75 11.03
CA ARG A 587 -19.23 6.09 12.43
C ARG A 587 -19.53 7.58 12.52
N LYS A 588 -20.72 7.93 13.01
CA LYS A 588 -21.01 9.32 13.37
C LYS A 588 -20.18 9.67 14.60
N SER A 589 -19.56 10.86 14.60
CA SER A 589 -18.93 11.38 15.81
C SER A 589 -19.96 11.36 16.94
N GLU A 590 -19.65 10.67 18.03
CA GLU A 590 -20.29 10.99 19.30
C GLU A 590 -19.90 12.45 19.59
N THR A 591 -20.86 13.37 19.54
CA THR A 591 -20.69 14.70 20.11
C THR A 591 -20.37 14.47 21.58
N LYS A 592 -19.08 14.52 21.95
CA LYS A 592 -18.69 14.78 23.31
C LYS A 592 -19.30 16.12 23.65
N THR A 593 -20.43 16.13 24.34
CA THR A 593 -20.93 17.29 25.05
C THR A 593 -19.80 17.67 26.00
N ALA A 594 -19.02 18.67 25.59
CA ALA A 594 -18.07 19.32 26.46
C ALA A 594 -18.86 19.78 27.68
N THR A 595 -18.71 19.06 28.79
CA THR A 595 -19.21 19.52 30.07
C THR A 595 -18.48 20.84 30.31
N PRO A 596 -19.17 21.97 30.51
CA PRO A 596 -18.48 23.24 30.70
C PRO A 596 -17.55 23.09 31.90
N ALA A 597 -16.26 23.37 31.70
CA ALA A 597 -15.30 23.43 32.77
C ALA A 597 -15.86 24.40 33.83
N THR A 598 -16.15 23.88 35.02
CA THR A 598 -16.62 24.68 36.14
C THR A 598 -15.49 25.63 36.53
N PRO A 599 -15.71 26.94 36.67
CA PRO A 599 -14.64 27.85 37.03
C PRO A 599 -14.20 27.57 38.47
N VAL A 600 -12.90 27.32 38.64
CA VAL A 600 -12.23 27.28 39.94
C VAL A 600 -12.39 28.65 40.60
N LYS A 601 -13.23 28.75 41.63
CA LYS A 601 -13.27 29.89 42.54
C LYS A 601 -12.25 29.66 43.66
N ASN A 602 -11.22 30.50 43.68
CA ASN A 602 -10.42 30.77 44.87
C ASN A 602 -11.28 31.47 45.92
N THR A 603 -11.36 30.91 47.12
CA THR A 603 -11.49 31.67 48.37
C THR A 603 -10.87 30.90 49.52
N ALA A 604 -9.93 31.54 50.20
CA ALA A 604 -9.36 31.12 51.46
C ALA A 604 -10.23 31.56 52.65
N GLU A 605 -9.94 30.91 53.79
CA GLU A 605 -10.17 31.29 55.19
C GLU A 605 -11.40 30.78 55.99
N ASN A 606 -11.04 29.93 56.97
CA ASN A 606 -11.43 29.85 58.39
C ASN A 606 -12.91 29.69 58.79
N SER A 607 -13.23 28.54 59.43
CA SER A 607 -13.24 28.37 60.91
C SER A 607 -14.14 27.21 61.38
N GLY A 608 -13.65 26.44 62.36
CA GLY A 608 -14.39 25.88 63.50
C GLY A 608 -15.49 24.82 63.33
N GLY A 609 -15.26 23.64 63.91
CA GLY A 609 -16.23 23.05 64.85
C GLY A 609 -17.03 21.79 64.47
N GLN A 610 -16.70 20.71 65.18
CA GLN A 610 -17.58 19.64 65.71
C GLN A 610 -18.16 18.51 64.82
N SER A 611 -17.66 17.32 65.17
CA SER A 611 -18.24 15.96 65.21
C SER A 611 -19.69 15.70 64.81
N SER A 612 -19.90 14.62 64.03
CA SER A 612 -20.69 13.46 64.49
C SER A 612 -20.41 12.21 63.65
N LYS A 613 -20.24 11.08 64.34
CA LYS A 613 -20.10 9.72 63.82
C LYS A 613 -21.44 9.17 63.33
N THR A 614 -21.44 8.35 62.28
CA THR A 614 -22.34 7.17 62.22
C THR A 614 -21.71 6.05 61.39
N LYS A 615 -21.58 4.89 62.05
CA LYS A 615 -21.21 3.58 61.51
C LYS A 615 -22.39 2.98 60.73
N PHE A 616 -22.11 2.16 59.72
CA PHE A 616 -22.97 1.04 59.34
C PHE A 616 -22.13 -0.21 59.07
N SER A 617 -22.55 -1.32 59.70
CA SER A 617 -22.01 -2.67 59.61
C SER A 617 -23.02 -3.54 58.82
N PRO A 618 -22.60 -4.64 58.18
CA PRO A 618 -23.43 -5.40 57.25
C PRO A 618 -24.18 -6.54 57.95
N ASP A 619 -25.32 -6.97 57.42
CA ASP A 619 -25.82 -8.30 57.76
C ASP A 619 -26.62 -9.00 56.66
N LYS A 620 -26.44 -10.32 56.68
CA LYS A 620 -26.95 -11.34 55.76
C LYS A 620 -28.37 -11.77 56.12
N THR A 621 -29.14 -12.26 55.13
CA THR A 621 -30.11 -13.35 55.36
C THR A 621 -30.21 -14.27 54.15
N ASN A 622 -30.09 -15.57 54.44
CA ASN A 622 -30.28 -16.75 53.60
C ASN A 622 -31.63 -17.41 53.97
N SER A 623 -32.34 -17.99 52.99
CA SER A 623 -33.09 -19.27 53.12
C SER A 623 -33.63 -19.68 51.74
N VAL A 624 -33.09 -20.71 51.05
CA VAL A 624 -33.37 -22.17 51.12
C VAL A 624 -34.70 -22.57 50.46
N PHE A 625 -34.67 -23.40 49.40
CA PHE A 625 -35.37 -24.71 49.38
C PHE A 625 -34.97 -25.62 48.18
N LYS A 626 -34.47 -26.82 48.57
CA LYS A 626 -34.53 -28.18 47.99
C LYS A 626 -33.93 -28.58 46.62
N LYS A 627 -33.02 -29.57 46.75
CA LYS A 627 -32.54 -30.57 45.78
C LYS A 627 -33.69 -31.34 45.08
N LYS A 628 -33.57 -31.47 43.75
CA LYS A 628 -33.98 -32.66 42.98
C LYS A 628 -32.88 -32.99 41.96
N THR A 629 -32.63 -34.27 41.81
CA THR A 629 -31.55 -34.93 41.07
C THR A 629 -31.77 -34.96 39.55
N ALA A 630 -30.66 -34.74 38.83
CA ALA A 630 -30.25 -35.30 37.53
C ALA A 630 -31.22 -35.32 36.33
N SER A 631 -30.94 -34.47 35.34
CA SER A 631 -30.68 -34.91 33.96
C SER A 631 -29.74 -33.94 33.25
N SER A 632 -28.87 -34.50 32.42
CA SER A 632 -27.71 -33.94 31.71
C SER A 632 -27.83 -32.50 31.16
N SER A 633 -26.94 -31.62 31.60
CA SER A 633 -26.56 -30.40 30.87
C SER A 633 -25.32 -30.72 30.01
N PRO A 634 -25.23 -30.28 28.74
CA PRO A 634 -24.01 -30.48 27.97
C PRO A 634 -22.93 -29.57 28.55
N ALA A 635 -21.82 -30.18 28.95
CA ALA A 635 -20.61 -29.47 29.33
C ALA A 635 -20.21 -28.53 28.18
N PHE A 636 -20.11 -27.22 28.46
CA PHE A 636 -19.37 -26.31 27.60
C PHE A 636 -17.93 -26.84 27.50
N SER A 637 -17.52 -27.25 26.30
CA SER A 637 -16.19 -27.80 26.08
C SER A 637 -15.12 -26.74 26.35
N SER A 638 -14.04 -27.14 27.04
CA SER A 638 -12.86 -26.32 27.34
C SER A 638 -12.19 -25.71 26.10
N SER A 639 -12.55 -26.18 24.91
CA SER A 639 -12.08 -25.67 23.61
C SER A 639 -12.57 -24.26 23.29
N ALA A 640 -13.81 -23.87 23.61
CA ALA A 640 -14.37 -22.56 23.28
C ALA A 640 -13.70 -21.39 24.05
N ILE A 641 -13.33 -21.64 25.31
CA ILE A 641 -12.59 -20.69 26.15
C ILE A 641 -11.15 -20.57 25.68
N SER A 642 -10.56 -21.68 25.20
CA SER A 642 -9.22 -21.71 24.61
C SER A 642 -9.14 -20.95 23.28
N VAL A 643 -10.24 -20.91 22.50
CA VAL A 643 -10.37 -20.09 21.28
C VAL A 643 -10.34 -18.60 21.63
N ALA A 644 -11.12 -18.18 22.62
CA ALA A 644 -11.12 -16.79 23.08
C ALA A 644 -9.74 -16.38 23.61
N LEU A 645 -9.08 -17.25 24.37
CA LEU A 645 -7.71 -17.02 24.85
C LEU A 645 -6.67 -17.01 23.72
N ALA A 646 -6.77 -17.86 22.68
CA ALA A 646 -5.85 -17.82 21.56
C ALA A 646 -6.01 -16.56 20.70
N PHE A 647 -7.24 -16.08 20.49
CA PHE A 647 -7.47 -14.80 19.84
C PHE A 647 -7.02 -13.62 20.72
N ILE A 648 -7.25 -13.67 22.03
CA ILE A 648 -6.81 -12.63 22.98
C ILE A 648 -5.28 -12.60 23.13
N VAL A 649 -4.61 -13.75 23.20
CA VAL A 649 -3.14 -13.89 23.30
C VAL A 649 -2.44 -13.61 21.97
N ALA A 650 -3.13 -13.74 20.83
CA ALA A 650 -2.62 -13.23 19.56
C ALA A 650 -2.77 -11.71 19.42
N TYR A 651 -3.74 -11.09 20.11
CA TYR A 651 -4.07 -9.66 20.03
C TYR A 651 -3.50 -8.79 21.18
N HIS A 652 -3.03 -9.40 22.28
CA HIS A 652 -2.34 -8.77 23.41
C HIS A 652 -0.94 -9.37 23.54
#